data_AF-A0A3D2J6M7-F1
#
_entry.id   AF-A0A3D2J6M7-F1
#
_cell.length_a   1.000
_cell.length_b   1.000
_cell.length_c   1.000
_cell.angle_alpha   90.00
_cell.angle_beta   90.00
_cell.angle_gamma   90.00
#
_symmetry.space_group_name_H-M   'P 1'
#
loop_
_entity.id
_entity.type
_entity.pdbx_description
1 polymer ?
#
loop_
_entity_poly.entity_id
_entity_poly.type
_entity_poly.pdbx_seq_one_letter_code
_entity_poly.pdbx_strand_id
1 'polypeptide(L)'
;AVQAIQQGATLLVLSDQQATLSHAPIPMLIATGAIHHGLIRRGLRTSAALVCETNAAWNIHQIVLLLGYGAEGVVPSLALESIRALAGERKLEHLTRADAVKQYIRVVEDGLRKVMARMGISTIRNIIGAGLFEVVGLDASLAARCFAGSALQSGTVTYATIARDIIAQFQALRVTQEQESQETSTRRRKLTDLGRYRFRRDAEFHTYNPFIIRALQKAAQSGDVEDYRQFTALVHNRPATTLRDLLSFRSSTPIPIEQVEPMESIRARFVISAMSVGALSPETHRTIAAAMNSIGGRNNTGEGGEDPAWYSETLDGFPVSSKIKQIASGRFGVTTEYLARAEEIEIKMAQGSKPGEGGQLPPTKVTPFIAKLRHTAPGVSLISPPPHHDIYSIEDIAQLIYDLHQVNPRAKVGVKLVSSIGVGTIAAGVAKAHADYVLISGHDGGTGASPLQSIKHAGMPWERGLAETQQVLVRNGLRKKVRVRVDGGFKTGRDVIIGAMLGAEEFGFGTAALVSLGCDMARQCHLNTCPAGIATQREDLRAKFTGRPQFLINYLTLVAEEVREWMAQLGITRMEDLIGRADLLQCAPEAEVALHDLLVPHPEYSSPSAHATLPSSPVAEQLLIEAEEALNGERSVILQHPISNGDRSVGASLAGEIASRYGNAGLPGVSITCTFHGAAGQSFGAFCVPGMRLFLHGEANDYVGKSMTGGQIVIAPPVGAPFESQENAIVGNTVLYGATGGQLFAAGRAGERFAVRNSGALAVIEGVGDHACEYMTGGMVVVLGETGRNFGAGMSSGVAYVLDRDYLFHRRYNRDLVEIQRIEDGREYGALYDLIQTYARKTHSTYATHLLNDWEHIRGLFWRVQPRGTETTALDFAEYENAIRA
;
A
#
# COMPACT_ATOMS: atom_id res chain seq x y z
N ALA A 1 31.24 11.94 -28.85
CA ALA A 1 30.46 12.82 -27.96
C ALA A 1 31.21 14.12 -27.65
N VAL A 2 32.25 14.12 -26.80
CA VAL A 2 32.99 15.35 -26.40
C VAL A 2 33.46 16.17 -27.61
N GLN A 3 34.19 15.53 -28.53
CA GLN A 3 34.68 16.20 -29.74
C GLN A 3 33.56 16.78 -30.60
N ALA A 4 32.44 16.06 -30.77
CA ALA A 4 31.31 16.54 -31.54
C ALA A 4 30.68 17.81 -30.91
N ILE A 5 30.55 17.85 -29.59
CA ILE A 5 30.06 19.04 -28.88
C ILE A 5 31.04 20.21 -29.03
N GLN A 6 32.35 19.95 -28.91
CA GLN A 6 33.37 20.97 -29.13
C GLN A 6 33.38 21.51 -30.57
N GLN A 7 32.92 20.71 -31.52
CA GLN A 7 32.71 21.10 -32.93
C GLN A 7 31.33 21.74 -33.18
N GLY A 8 30.53 22.00 -32.14
CA GLY A 8 29.25 22.71 -32.22
C GLY A 8 28.01 21.83 -32.26
N ALA A 9 28.12 20.51 -32.09
CA ALA A 9 26.95 19.64 -32.02
C ALA A 9 26.13 19.91 -30.75
N THR A 10 24.85 20.24 -30.93
CA THR A 10 23.88 20.51 -29.85
C THR A 10 22.91 19.34 -29.62
N LEU A 11 22.95 18.32 -30.46
CA LEU A 11 22.17 17.09 -30.36
C LEU A 11 23.08 15.90 -30.64
N LEU A 12 23.11 14.93 -29.74
CA LEU A 12 23.78 13.65 -29.93
C LEU A 12 22.74 12.53 -29.99
N VAL A 13 22.71 11.81 -31.11
CA VAL A 13 21.90 10.60 -31.27
C VAL A 13 22.78 9.38 -31.04
N LEU A 14 22.47 8.63 -29.99
CA LEU A 14 23.08 7.33 -29.70
C LEU A 14 22.23 6.25 -30.36
N SER A 15 22.80 5.49 -31.30
CA SER A 15 22.05 4.53 -32.10
C SER A 15 22.69 3.14 -32.11
N ASP A 16 21.87 2.10 -31.96
CA ASP A 16 22.26 0.70 -32.13
C ASP A 16 21.68 0.06 -33.41
N GLN A 17 21.14 0.86 -34.33
CA GLN A 17 20.52 0.39 -35.59
C GLN A 17 21.47 -0.37 -36.51
N GLN A 18 22.78 -0.11 -36.41
CA GLN A 18 23.81 -0.76 -37.23
C GLN A 18 24.29 -2.10 -36.65
N ALA A 19 23.62 -2.62 -35.61
CA ALA A 19 23.93 -3.93 -35.06
C ALA A 19 23.77 -5.03 -36.12
N THR A 20 24.77 -5.91 -36.21
CA THR A 20 24.74 -7.09 -37.08
C THR A 20 25.24 -8.31 -36.32
N LEU A 21 25.09 -9.50 -36.87
CA LEU A 21 25.62 -10.72 -36.25
C LEU A 21 27.15 -10.72 -36.08
N SER A 22 27.86 -9.89 -36.85
CA SER A 22 29.32 -9.69 -36.72
C SER A 22 29.69 -8.45 -35.88
N HIS A 23 28.74 -7.55 -35.63
CA HIS A 23 28.93 -6.32 -34.86
C HIS A 23 27.83 -6.19 -33.81
N ALA A 24 28.07 -6.76 -32.64
CA ALA A 24 27.12 -6.69 -31.53
C ALA A 24 27.02 -5.25 -30.98
N PRO A 25 25.82 -4.79 -30.56
CA PRO A 25 25.62 -3.46 -30.04
C PRO A 25 26.16 -3.32 -28.62
N ILE A 26 26.64 -2.12 -28.28
CA ILE A 26 26.86 -1.75 -26.88
C ILE A 26 25.48 -1.59 -26.22
N PRO A 27 25.24 -2.14 -25.01
CA PRO A 27 23.98 -1.91 -24.31
C PRO A 27 23.69 -0.42 -24.18
N MET A 28 22.56 0.02 -24.73
CA MET A 28 22.23 1.45 -24.86
C MET A 28 22.26 2.17 -23.50
N LEU A 29 21.84 1.51 -22.43
CA LEU A 29 21.87 2.05 -21.08
C LEU A 29 23.29 2.36 -20.59
N ILE A 30 24.25 1.46 -20.85
CA ILE A 30 25.67 1.64 -20.50
C ILE A 30 26.26 2.79 -21.32
N ALA A 31 25.99 2.83 -22.62
CA ALA A 31 26.46 3.92 -23.50
C ALA A 31 25.91 5.28 -23.05
N THR A 32 24.61 5.35 -22.79
CA THR A 32 23.91 6.56 -22.34
C THR A 32 24.50 7.07 -21.02
N GLY A 33 24.58 6.22 -20.00
CA GLY A 33 25.11 6.60 -18.69
C GLY A 33 26.58 7.01 -18.74
N ALA A 34 27.43 6.26 -19.46
CA ALA A 34 28.85 6.60 -19.61
C ALA A 34 29.06 7.96 -20.29
N ILE A 35 28.29 8.26 -21.34
CA ILE A 35 28.35 9.55 -22.04
C ILE A 35 27.79 10.65 -21.15
N HIS A 36 26.62 10.45 -20.54
CA HIS A 36 25.97 11.40 -19.65
C HIS A 36 26.91 11.88 -18.54
N HIS A 37 27.41 10.95 -17.71
CA HIS A 37 28.33 11.31 -16.62
C HIS A 37 29.70 11.76 -17.14
N GLY A 38 30.14 11.25 -18.30
CA GLY A 38 31.36 11.68 -18.96
C GLY A 38 31.33 13.15 -19.40
N LEU A 39 30.16 13.63 -19.84
CA LEU A 39 29.91 15.02 -20.21
C LEU A 39 29.74 15.91 -18.96
N ILE A 40 29.06 15.42 -17.91
CA ILE A 40 28.94 16.15 -16.63
C ILE A 40 30.32 16.45 -16.06
N ARG A 41 31.19 15.45 -15.95
CA ARG A 41 32.56 15.60 -15.42
C ARG A 41 33.42 16.61 -16.19
N ARG A 42 33.03 16.96 -17.41
CA ARG A 42 33.74 17.91 -18.29
C ARG A 42 33.04 19.26 -18.41
N GLY A 43 31.92 19.47 -17.71
CA GLY A 43 31.12 20.69 -17.83
C GLY A 43 30.41 20.85 -19.18
N LEU A 44 30.25 19.76 -19.94
CA LEU A 44 29.69 19.79 -21.31
C LEU A 44 28.26 19.27 -21.42
N ARG A 45 27.66 18.78 -20.32
CA ARG A 45 26.33 18.14 -20.38
C ARG A 45 25.21 19.11 -20.77
N THR A 46 25.33 20.39 -20.42
CA THR A 46 24.35 21.43 -20.76
C THR A 46 24.47 21.89 -22.23
N SER A 47 25.54 21.51 -22.93
CA SER A 47 25.82 21.95 -24.29
C SER A 47 25.11 21.12 -25.37
N ALA A 48 24.59 19.94 -25.04
CA ALA A 48 23.90 19.10 -26.00
C ALA A 48 22.82 18.20 -25.36
N ALA A 49 21.74 17.97 -26.10
CA ALA A 49 20.72 16.98 -25.80
C ALA A 49 21.19 15.56 -26.18
N LEU A 50 20.73 14.55 -25.43
CA LEU A 50 21.01 13.13 -25.72
C LEU A 50 19.71 12.43 -26.15
N VAL A 51 19.69 11.83 -27.34
CA VAL A 51 18.57 11.01 -27.81
C VAL A 51 19.06 9.59 -28.06
N CYS A 52 18.31 8.60 -27.57
CA CYS A 52 18.66 7.19 -27.73
C CYS A 52 17.73 6.51 -28.72
N GLU A 53 18.25 6.13 -29.88
CA GLU A 53 17.57 5.29 -30.86
C GLU A 53 17.99 3.83 -30.66
N THR A 54 17.11 2.98 -30.13
CA THR A 54 17.50 1.65 -29.68
C THR A 54 16.52 0.55 -30.04
N ASN A 55 17.08 -0.60 -30.42
CA ASN A 55 16.37 -1.85 -30.64
C ASN A 55 16.19 -2.68 -29.35
N ALA A 56 16.79 -2.24 -28.23
CA ALA A 56 16.82 -2.97 -26.96
C ALA A 56 15.89 -2.40 -25.87
N ALA A 57 15.14 -1.32 -26.15
CA ALA A 57 14.12 -0.80 -25.25
C ALA A 57 12.72 -1.04 -25.84
N TRP A 58 11.85 -1.68 -25.07
CA TRP A 58 10.47 -1.97 -25.48
C TRP A 58 9.45 -1.82 -24.35
N ASN A 59 9.89 -1.78 -23.09
CA ASN A 59 9.01 -1.64 -21.94
C ASN A 59 9.26 -0.34 -21.14
N ILE A 60 8.31 -0.01 -20.28
CA ILE A 60 8.30 1.19 -19.45
C ILE A 60 9.60 1.32 -18.64
N HIS A 61 10.04 0.27 -17.96
CA HIS A 61 11.21 0.35 -17.08
C HIS A 61 12.51 0.65 -17.85
N GLN A 62 12.71 0.03 -19.01
CA GLN A 62 13.87 0.30 -19.86
C GLN A 62 13.91 1.75 -20.36
N ILE A 63 12.75 2.29 -20.74
CA ILE A 63 12.63 3.69 -21.19
C ILE A 63 12.92 4.63 -20.01
N VAL A 64 12.35 4.38 -18.83
CA VAL A 64 12.62 5.18 -17.62
C VAL A 64 14.10 5.10 -17.23
N LEU A 65 14.76 3.94 -17.35
CA LEU A 65 16.21 3.82 -17.11
C LEU A 65 17.00 4.72 -18.05
N LEU A 66 16.71 4.71 -19.35
CA LEU A 66 17.40 5.58 -20.31
C LEU A 66 17.23 7.07 -19.97
N LEU A 67 16.01 7.49 -19.62
CA LEU A 67 15.74 8.85 -19.16
C LEU A 67 16.51 9.15 -17.87
N GLY A 68 16.42 8.26 -16.88
CA GLY A 68 17.04 8.39 -15.57
C GLY A 68 18.55 8.52 -15.59
N TYR A 69 19.22 7.99 -16.61
CA TYR A 69 20.66 8.12 -16.82
C TYR A 69 21.04 9.07 -17.96
N GLY A 70 20.11 9.94 -18.37
CA GLY A 70 20.43 11.18 -19.05
C GLY A 70 19.93 11.34 -20.48
N ALA A 71 19.18 10.38 -21.02
CA ALA A 71 18.47 10.57 -22.28
C ALA A 71 17.35 11.61 -22.11
N GLU A 72 17.21 12.50 -23.09
CA GLU A 72 16.11 13.47 -23.19
C GLU A 72 15.03 13.02 -24.19
N GLY A 73 15.36 12.04 -25.04
CA GLY A 73 14.42 11.37 -25.92
C GLY A 73 14.81 9.92 -26.15
N VAL A 74 13.81 9.06 -26.36
CA VAL A 74 14.00 7.63 -26.64
C VAL A 74 13.16 7.24 -27.86
N VAL A 75 13.81 6.65 -28.86
CA VAL A 75 13.18 6.08 -30.05
C VAL A 75 13.35 4.56 -30.00
N PRO A 76 12.34 3.81 -29.49
CA PRO A 76 12.43 2.36 -29.35
C PRO A 76 12.11 1.66 -30.69
N SER A 77 12.99 1.80 -31.68
CA SER A 77 12.73 1.47 -33.09
C SER A 77 12.21 0.05 -33.31
N LEU A 78 12.90 -0.98 -32.80
CA LEU A 78 12.44 -2.37 -32.95
C LEU A 78 11.11 -2.65 -32.23
N ALA A 79 10.83 -1.98 -31.11
CA ALA A 79 9.55 -2.11 -30.44
C ALA A 79 8.42 -1.53 -31.30
N LEU A 80 8.63 -0.34 -31.88
CA LEU A 80 7.66 0.28 -32.79
C LEU A 80 7.41 -0.58 -34.03
N GLU A 81 8.46 -1.14 -34.64
CA GLU A 81 8.32 -2.07 -35.77
C GLU A 81 7.58 -3.35 -35.36
N SER A 82 7.88 -3.90 -34.18
CA SER A 82 7.18 -5.07 -33.65
C SER A 82 5.69 -4.80 -33.44
N ILE A 83 5.33 -3.63 -32.91
CA ILE A 83 3.94 -3.22 -32.71
C ILE A 83 3.21 -3.04 -34.04
N ARG A 84 3.87 -2.42 -35.03
CA ARG A 84 3.32 -2.30 -36.41
C ARG A 84 3.09 -3.67 -37.05
N ALA A 85 3.98 -4.62 -36.82
CA ALA A 85 3.86 -5.98 -37.35
C ALA A 85 2.76 -6.79 -36.66
N LEU A 86 2.46 -6.51 -35.38
CA LEU A 86 1.39 -7.16 -34.63
C LEU A 86 -0.02 -6.64 -34.98
N ALA A 87 -0.13 -5.43 -35.51
CA ALA A 87 -1.41 -4.90 -35.99
C ALA A 87 -1.93 -5.77 -37.15
N GLY A 88 -3.17 -6.24 -37.05
CA GLY A 88 -3.73 -7.19 -38.02
C GLY A 88 -3.61 -8.67 -37.63
N GLU A 89 -2.99 -9.01 -36.50
CA GLU A 89 -2.85 -10.39 -36.02
C GLU A 89 -3.28 -10.55 -34.54
N ARG A 90 -3.47 -11.79 -34.08
CA ARG A 90 -3.57 -12.14 -32.65
C ARG A 90 -4.65 -11.37 -31.87
N LYS A 91 -5.86 -11.25 -32.42
CA LYS A 91 -6.99 -10.49 -31.84
C LYS A 91 -6.83 -8.97 -31.91
N LEU A 92 -5.89 -8.47 -32.71
CA LEU A 92 -5.67 -7.05 -32.98
C LEU A 92 -6.01 -6.69 -34.44
N GLU A 93 -6.87 -7.48 -35.10
CA GLU A 93 -7.30 -7.27 -36.48
C GLU A 93 -8.07 -5.95 -36.67
N HIS A 94 -8.62 -5.42 -35.59
CA HIS A 94 -9.36 -4.15 -35.56
C HIS A 94 -8.46 -2.90 -35.46
N LEU A 95 -7.16 -3.05 -35.25
CA LEU A 95 -6.23 -1.92 -35.10
C LEU A 95 -5.43 -1.69 -36.39
N THR A 96 -5.34 -0.43 -36.82
CA THR A 96 -4.37 -0.05 -37.84
C THR A 96 -2.95 -0.02 -37.24
N ARG A 97 -1.93 -0.06 -38.09
CA ARG A 97 -0.53 0.08 -37.66
C ARG A 97 -0.28 1.39 -36.91
N ALA A 98 -0.93 2.48 -37.33
CA ALA A 98 -0.80 3.79 -36.69
C ALA A 98 -1.47 3.81 -35.31
N ASP A 99 -2.66 3.22 -35.19
CA ASP A 99 -3.38 3.13 -33.91
C ASP A 99 -2.61 2.28 -32.89
N ALA A 100 -2.04 1.16 -33.33
CA ALA A 100 -1.23 0.30 -32.48
C ALA A 100 0.00 1.04 -31.90
N VAL A 101 0.70 1.83 -32.73
CA VAL A 101 1.82 2.67 -32.28
C VAL A 101 1.36 3.75 -31.31
N LYS A 102 0.26 4.46 -31.62
CA LYS A 102 -0.30 5.49 -30.75
C LYS A 102 -0.70 4.91 -29.39
N GLN A 103 -1.28 3.71 -29.37
CA GLN A 103 -1.65 3.01 -28.14
C GLN A 103 -0.40 2.59 -27.33
N TYR A 104 0.65 2.08 -28.00
CA TYR A 104 1.92 1.76 -27.35
C TYR A 104 2.53 2.99 -26.65
N ILE A 105 2.63 4.12 -27.36
CA ILE A 105 3.17 5.36 -26.80
C ILE A 105 2.36 5.81 -25.59
N ARG A 106 1.02 5.81 -25.69
CA ARG A 106 0.13 6.16 -24.56
C ARG A 106 0.38 5.28 -23.34
N VAL A 107 0.52 3.95 -23.53
CA VAL A 107 0.81 3.02 -22.41
C VAL A 107 2.17 3.30 -21.78
N VAL A 108 3.18 3.67 -22.59
CA VAL A 108 4.50 4.08 -22.08
C VAL A 108 4.41 5.38 -21.28
N GLU A 109 3.67 6.38 -21.78
CA GLU A 109 3.46 7.66 -21.09
C GLU A 109 2.73 7.48 -19.75
N ASP A 110 1.65 6.68 -19.73
CA ASP A 110 0.92 6.35 -18.51
C ASP A 110 1.83 5.58 -17.53
N GLY A 111 2.63 4.66 -18.04
CA GLY A 111 3.64 3.93 -17.27
C GLY A 111 4.72 4.84 -16.67
N LEU A 112 5.19 5.83 -17.44
CA LEU A 112 6.17 6.81 -16.98
C LEU A 112 5.60 7.68 -15.86
N ARG A 113 4.39 8.23 -16.06
CA ARG A 113 3.67 8.99 -15.01
C ARG A 113 3.52 8.16 -13.75
N LYS A 114 3.25 6.87 -13.90
CA LYS A 114 3.12 5.94 -12.78
C LYS A 114 4.44 5.73 -12.03
N VAL A 115 5.56 5.57 -12.73
CA VAL A 115 6.88 5.46 -12.08
C VAL A 115 7.26 6.76 -11.37
N MET A 116 6.99 7.91 -11.98
CA MET A 116 7.22 9.23 -11.37
C MET A 116 6.41 9.42 -10.09
N ALA A 117 5.11 9.05 -10.12
CA ALA A 117 4.20 9.19 -8.99
C ALA A 117 4.64 8.37 -7.76
N ARG A 118 5.35 7.24 -7.93
CA ARG A 118 5.88 6.44 -6.80
C ARG A 118 6.81 7.23 -5.88
N MET A 119 7.48 8.24 -6.42
CA MET A 119 8.44 9.09 -5.71
C MET A 119 7.89 10.50 -5.49
N GLY A 120 6.61 10.75 -5.77
CA GLY A 120 6.01 12.09 -5.68
C GLY A 120 6.48 13.07 -6.76
N ILE A 121 7.05 12.58 -7.87
CA ILE A 121 7.56 13.44 -8.94
C ILE A 121 6.44 13.76 -9.93
N SER A 122 6.26 15.05 -10.24
CA SER A 122 5.20 15.51 -11.15
C SER A 122 5.70 15.91 -12.54
N THR A 123 7.01 16.11 -12.74
CA THR A 123 7.59 16.57 -14.01
C THR A 123 8.68 15.62 -14.52
N ILE A 124 8.69 15.35 -15.84
CA ILE A 124 9.66 14.44 -16.46
C ILE A 124 11.10 14.95 -16.31
N ARG A 125 11.29 16.27 -16.27
CA ARG A 125 12.61 16.91 -16.12
C ARG A 125 13.32 16.47 -14.83
N ASN A 126 12.57 16.16 -13.77
CA ASN A 126 13.11 15.70 -12.50
C ASN A 126 13.47 14.20 -12.49
N ILE A 127 13.12 13.45 -13.54
CA ILE A 127 13.60 12.08 -13.74
C ILE A 127 14.88 12.08 -14.58
N ILE A 128 14.96 12.95 -15.59
CA ILE A 128 16.06 12.93 -16.55
C ILE A 128 17.40 13.17 -15.83
N GLY A 129 18.29 12.16 -15.88
CA GLY A 129 19.60 12.19 -15.24
C GLY A 129 19.59 12.10 -13.70
N ALA A 130 18.44 11.87 -13.07
CA ALA A 130 18.32 11.85 -11.60
C ALA A 130 18.90 10.58 -10.95
N GLY A 131 19.08 9.49 -11.73
CA GLY A 131 19.70 8.27 -11.21
C GLY A 131 18.96 7.61 -10.04
N LEU A 132 17.63 7.79 -9.93
CA LEU A 132 16.78 7.30 -8.83
C LEU A 132 16.51 5.78 -8.93
N PHE A 133 17.58 5.00 -8.94
CA PHE A 133 17.56 3.54 -9.00
C PHE A 133 18.58 2.96 -8.03
N GLU A 134 18.37 1.70 -7.65
CA GLU A 134 19.36 0.90 -6.93
C GLU A 134 20.01 -0.10 -7.89
N VAL A 135 21.34 -0.15 -7.90
CA VAL A 135 22.14 -1.02 -8.76
C VAL A 135 22.63 -2.21 -7.92
N VAL A 136 22.43 -3.43 -8.43
CA VAL A 136 22.88 -4.66 -7.76
C VAL A 136 23.68 -5.53 -8.72
N GLY A 137 24.80 -6.07 -8.24
CA GLY A 137 25.58 -7.09 -8.93
C GLY A 137 26.63 -6.55 -9.91
N LEU A 138 26.59 -5.26 -10.24
CA LEU A 138 27.60 -4.63 -11.09
C LEU A 138 28.89 -4.36 -10.34
N ASP A 139 30.02 -4.51 -11.03
CA ASP A 139 31.32 -4.07 -10.55
C ASP A 139 31.32 -2.56 -10.24
N ALA A 140 32.01 -2.19 -9.17
CA ALA A 140 32.03 -0.82 -8.66
C ALA A 140 32.58 0.18 -9.68
N SER A 141 33.57 -0.20 -10.49
CA SER A 141 34.15 0.70 -11.51
C SER A 141 33.19 0.94 -12.68
N LEU A 142 32.45 -0.10 -13.09
CA LEU A 142 31.39 -0.02 -14.10
C LEU A 142 30.27 0.91 -13.60
N ALA A 143 29.77 0.66 -12.39
CA ALA A 143 28.72 1.46 -11.77
C ALA A 143 29.14 2.93 -11.60
N ALA A 144 30.34 3.20 -11.07
CA ALA A 144 30.85 4.56 -10.90
C ALA A 144 31.01 5.32 -12.23
N ARG A 145 31.29 4.62 -13.33
CA ARG A 145 31.43 5.25 -14.64
C ARG A 145 30.10 5.58 -15.30
N CYS A 146 29.12 4.69 -15.18
CA CYS A 146 27.87 4.71 -15.95
C CYS A 146 26.63 5.13 -15.16
N PHE A 147 26.62 4.93 -13.84
CA PHE A 147 25.44 5.04 -12.98
C PHE A 147 25.79 5.80 -11.69
N ALA A 148 26.63 6.83 -11.80
CA ALA A 148 27.14 7.56 -10.64
C ALA A 148 25.99 8.29 -9.91
N GLY A 149 25.98 8.21 -8.59
CA GLY A 149 24.94 8.81 -7.73
C GLY A 149 23.82 7.84 -7.35
N SER A 150 23.67 6.71 -8.05
CA SER A 150 22.76 5.64 -7.65
C SER A 150 23.33 4.81 -6.50
N ALA A 151 22.46 4.29 -5.63
CA ALA A 151 22.89 3.37 -4.59
C ALA A 151 23.38 2.05 -5.21
N LEU A 152 24.45 1.47 -4.65
CA LEU A 152 25.13 0.31 -5.22
C LEU A 152 25.26 -0.82 -4.20
N GLN A 153 24.78 -2.02 -4.55
CA GLN A 153 25.31 -3.28 -4.03
C GLN A 153 26.29 -3.82 -5.06
N SER A 154 27.59 -3.69 -4.79
CA SER A 154 28.61 -4.12 -5.75
C SER A 154 28.56 -5.64 -5.96
N GLY A 155 28.91 -6.08 -7.15
CA GLY A 155 29.12 -7.48 -7.46
C GLY A 155 30.24 -7.68 -8.48
N THR A 156 30.24 -8.82 -9.15
CA THR A 156 31.33 -9.25 -10.04
C THR A 156 31.06 -8.99 -11.53
N VAL A 157 29.90 -8.44 -11.90
CA VAL A 157 29.55 -8.21 -13.31
C VAL A 157 30.33 -7.01 -13.85
N THR A 158 31.35 -7.31 -14.67
CA THR A 158 32.22 -6.31 -15.33
C THR A 158 31.79 -6.04 -16.78
N TYR A 159 32.42 -5.06 -17.43
CA TYR A 159 32.31 -4.88 -18.89
C TYR A 159 32.67 -6.16 -19.67
N ALA A 160 33.70 -6.89 -19.23
CA ALA A 160 34.15 -8.10 -19.89
C ALA A 160 33.11 -9.23 -19.79
N THR A 161 32.48 -9.37 -18.62
CA THR A 161 31.36 -10.29 -18.40
C THR A 161 30.22 -9.99 -19.37
N ILE A 162 29.77 -8.73 -19.42
CA ILE A 162 28.67 -8.29 -20.28
C ILE A 162 29.01 -8.49 -21.77
N ALA A 163 30.22 -8.10 -22.19
CA ALA A 163 30.66 -8.25 -23.57
C ALA A 163 30.71 -9.72 -23.99
N ARG A 164 31.26 -10.60 -23.15
CA ARG A 164 31.31 -12.05 -23.39
C ARG A 164 29.91 -12.63 -23.59
N ASP A 165 28.96 -12.27 -22.73
CA ASP A 165 27.60 -12.82 -22.78
C ASP A 165 26.86 -12.37 -24.04
N ILE A 166 27.00 -11.09 -24.41
CA ILE A 166 26.44 -10.54 -25.66
C ILE A 166 27.06 -11.21 -26.88
N ILE A 167 28.39 -11.36 -26.91
CA ILE A 167 29.11 -12.02 -28.01
C ILE A 167 28.64 -13.47 -28.15
N ALA A 168 28.53 -14.21 -27.04
CA ALA A 168 28.05 -15.59 -27.05
C ALA A 168 26.62 -15.71 -27.60
N GLN A 169 25.72 -14.80 -27.21
CA GLN A 169 24.35 -14.75 -27.75
C GLN A 169 24.34 -14.50 -29.27
N PHE A 170 25.14 -13.54 -29.75
CA PHE A 170 25.22 -13.22 -31.19
C PHE A 170 25.86 -14.35 -32.00
N GLN A 171 26.86 -15.03 -31.44
CA GLN A 171 27.45 -16.24 -32.05
C GLN A 171 26.43 -17.37 -32.16
N ALA A 172 25.65 -17.63 -31.12
CA ALA A 172 24.60 -18.64 -31.14
C ALA A 172 23.52 -18.31 -32.20
N LEU A 173 23.11 -17.04 -32.30
CA LEU A 173 22.17 -16.58 -33.33
C LEU A 173 22.73 -16.76 -34.74
N ARG A 174 24.04 -16.52 -34.94
CA ARG A 174 24.71 -16.73 -36.23
C ARG A 174 24.71 -18.20 -36.64
N VAL A 175 25.08 -19.10 -35.72
CA VAL A 175 25.05 -20.55 -35.98
C VAL A 175 23.64 -21.01 -36.34
N THR A 176 22.62 -20.52 -35.62
CA THR A 176 21.23 -20.87 -35.95
C THR A 176 20.84 -20.37 -37.34
N GLN A 177 21.22 -19.14 -37.72
CA GLN A 177 20.92 -18.60 -39.04
C GLN A 177 21.62 -19.38 -40.15
N GLU A 178 22.88 -19.78 -39.96
CA GLU A 178 23.65 -20.59 -40.92
C GLU A 178 23.02 -21.97 -41.13
N GLN A 179 22.55 -22.62 -40.06
CA GLN A 179 21.83 -23.90 -40.12
C GLN A 179 20.48 -23.76 -40.85
N GLU A 180 19.72 -22.68 -40.59
CA GLU A 180 18.43 -22.43 -41.24
C GLU A 180 18.57 -22.04 -42.71
N SER A 181 19.68 -21.41 -43.11
CA SER A 181 19.97 -21.10 -44.52
C SER A 181 20.07 -22.35 -45.40
N GLN A 182 20.27 -23.52 -44.78
CA GLN A 182 20.35 -24.83 -45.44
C GLN A 182 19.01 -25.58 -45.44
N GLU A 183 18.00 -25.15 -44.65
CA GLU A 183 16.67 -25.76 -44.59
C GLU A 183 15.61 -24.84 -45.25
N THR A 184 14.92 -25.34 -46.29
CA THR A 184 13.82 -24.63 -46.99
C THR A 184 12.53 -24.55 -46.16
N SER A 185 12.60 -24.03 -44.93
CA SER A 185 11.44 -23.85 -44.04
C SER A 185 10.82 -22.46 -44.19
N THR A 186 9.56 -22.41 -44.63
CA THR A 186 8.75 -21.19 -44.78
C THR A 186 8.03 -20.75 -43.49
N ARG A 187 8.31 -21.39 -42.35
CA ARG A 187 7.56 -21.16 -41.10
C ARG A 187 8.15 -19.98 -40.32
N ARG A 188 7.35 -18.94 -40.06
CA ARG A 188 7.77 -17.81 -39.20
C ARG A 188 8.28 -18.30 -37.84
N ARG A 189 9.55 -18.00 -37.51
CA ARG A 189 10.18 -18.37 -36.24
C ARG A 189 9.41 -17.76 -35.07
N LYS A 190 9.03 -18.60 -34.11
CA LYS A 190 8.52 -18.12 -32.81
C LYS A 190 9.72 -17.82 -31.91
N LEU A 191 9.69 -16.66 -31.25
CA LEU A 191 10.65 -16.36 -30.19
C LEU A 191 10.50 -17.36 -29.04
N THR A 192 11.61 -17.76 -28.44
CA THR A 192 11.64 -18.66 -27.28
C THR A 192 10.95 -17.98 -26.08
N ASP A 193 10.02 -18.69 -25.42
CA ASP A 193 9.43 -18.24 -24.16
C ASP A 193 10.43 -18.47 -23.02
N LEU A 194 11.03 -17.39 -22.53
CA LEU A 194 12.03 -17.43 -21.46
C LEU A 194 11.43 -17.68 -20.07
N GLY A 195 10.10 -17.78 -19.92
CA GLY A 195 9.48 -18.09 -18.62
C GLY A 195 9.63 -17.00 -17.55
N ARG A 196 9.99 -15.76 -17.91
CA ARG A 196 10.30 -14.69 -16.94
C ARG A 196 9.12 -14.32 -16.00
N TYR A 197 7.89 -14.40 -16.50
CA TYR A 197 6.70 -13.98 -15.74
C TYR A 197 5.91 -15.15 -15.14
N ARG A 198 5.99 -16.33 -15.76
CA ARG A 198 5.29 -17.55 -15.37
C ARG A 198 6.20 -18.74 -15.66
N PHE A 199 6.13 -19.74 -14.79
CA PHE A 199 6.93 -20.96 -14.93
C PHE A 199 6.74 -21.61 -16.31
N ARG A 200 7.86 -22.06 -16.86
CA ARG A 200 7.98 -22.95 -18.03
C ARG A 200 9.03 -24.00 -17.67
N ARG A 201 8.83 -25.23 -18.13
CA ARG A 201 9.63 -26.39 -17.72
C ARG A 201 11.13 -26.20 -17.97
N ASP A 202 11.48 -25.69 -19.15
CA ASP A 202 12.87 -25.61 -19.63
C ASP A 202 13.31 -24.14 -19.81
N ALA A 203 12.94 -23.27 -18.87
CA ALA A 203 13.24 -21.85 -18.92
C ALA A 203 13.74 -21.30 -17.57
N GLU A 204 13.54 -20.01 -17.29
CA GLU A 204 13.91 -19.36 -16.03
C GLU A 204 13.46 -20.16 -14.80
N PHE A 205 14.31 -20.24 -13.78
CA PHE A 205 13.97 -20.90 -12.53
C PHE A 205 12.97 -20.05 -11.71
N HIS A 206 11.98 -20.70 -11.10
CA HIS A 206 11.04 -20.05 -10.18
C HIS A 206 11.11 -20.72 -8.81
N THR A 207 11.23 -19.89 -7.77
CA THR A 207 11.22 -20.32 -6.36
C THR A 207 9.94 -21.04 -5.95
N TYR A 208 8.85 -20.82 -6.70
CA TYR A 208 7.66 -21.66 -6.69
C TYR A 208 7.48 -22.29 -8.06
N ASN A 209 7.91 -23.54 -8.18
CA ASN A 209 7.69 -24.40 -9.34
C ASN A 209 6.84 -25.63 -8.92
N PRO A 210 6.28 -26.39 -9.87
CA PRO A 210 5.36 -27.50 -9.57
C PRO A 210 5.92 -28.60 -8.65
N PHE A 211 7.24 -28.77 -8.56
CA PHE A 211 7.84 -29.75 -7.66
C PHE A 211 7.81 -29.26 -6.21
N ILE A 212 8.28 -28.02 -5.98
CA ILE A 212 8.26 -27.37 -4.66
C ILE A 212 6.82 -27.23 -4.15
N ILE A 213 5.87 -26.85 -5.01
CA ILE A 213 4.45 -26.66 -4.65
C ILE A 213 3.85 -27.97 -4.14
N ARG A 214 4.04 -29.07 -4.88
CA ARG A 214 3.49 -30.38 -4.49
C ARG A 214 4.12 -30.91 -3.22
N ALA A 215 5.44 -30.75 -3.05
CA ALA A 215 6.13 -31.18 -1.84
C ALA A 215 5.64 -30.41 -0.59
N LEU A 216 5.49 -29.09 -0.68
CA LEU A 216 4.95 -28.27 0.42
C LEU A 216 3.51 -28.67 0.76
N GLN A 217 2.64 -28.82 -0.25
CA GLN A 217 1.27 -29.27 -0.05
C GLN A 217 1.20 -30.64 0.63
N LYS A 218 2.06 -31.59 0.21
CA LYS A 218 2.14 -32.91 0.82
C LYS A 218 2.52 -32.81 2.30
N ALA A 219 3.59 -32.07 2.63
CA ALA A 219 4.04 -31.86 4.00
C ALA A 219 2.97 -31.19 4.88
N ALA A 220 2.25 -30.20 4.33
CA ALA A 220 1.15 -29.53 5.03
C ALA A 220 -0.02 -30.50 5.32
N GLN A 221 -0.37 -31.36 4.36
CA GLN A 221 -1.47 -32.31 4.49
C GLN A 221 -1.13 -33.47 5.42
N SER A 222 0.07 -34.04 5.32
CA SER A 222 0.49 -35.18 6.14
C SER A 222 0.90 -34.77 7.54
N GLY A 223 1.51 -33.60 7.71
CA GLY A 223 2.15 -33.21 8.97
C GLY A 223 3.43 -33.99 9.27
N ASP A 224 3.94 -34.75 8.30
CA ASP A 224 5.08 -35.65 8.47
C ASP A 224 6.42 -34.93 8.24
N VAL A 225 7.39 -35.20 9.12
CA VAL A 225 8.73 -34.58 9.09
C VAL A 225 9.52 -34.98 7.85
N GLU A 226 9.38 -36.20 7.35
CA GLU A 226 10.09 -36.69 6.17
C GLU A 226 9.56 -36.04 4.89
N ASP A 227 8.24 -35.84 4.79
CA ASP A 227 7.65 -35.08 3.68
C ASP A 227 8.12 -33.62 3.68
N TYR A 228 8.26 -33.03 4.88
CA TYR A 228 8.83 -31.69 5.02
C TYR A 228 10.30 -31.63 4.63
N ARG A 229 11.11 -32.64 5.00
CA ARG A 229 12.52 -32.75 4.59
C ARG A 229 12.69 -32.87 3.08
N GLN A 230 11.80 -33.61 2.40
CA GLN A 230 11.78 -33.65 0.94
C GLN A 230 11.51 -32.26 0.34
N PHE A 231 10.57 -31.52 0.92
CA PHE A 231 10.30 -30.14 0.52
C PHE A 231 11.50 -29.21 0.76
N THR A 232 12.10 -29.21 1.95
CA THR A 232 13.22 -28.32 2.27
C THR A 232 14.48 -28.68 1.48
N ALA A 233 14.73 -29.96 1.19
CA ALA A 233 15.81 -30.39 0.30
C ALA A 233 15.67 -29.80 -1.11
N LEU A 234 14.46 -29.75 -1.68
CA LEU A 234 14.21 -29.10 -2.97
C LEU A 234 14.44 -27.59 -2.93
N VAL A 235 14.21 -26.95 -1.78
CA VAL A 235 14.43 -25.51 -1.59
C VAL A 235 15.91 -25.22 -1.37
N HIS A 236 16.63 -26.02 -0.58
CA HIS A 236 18.03 -25.78 -0.21
C HIS A 236 19.01 -26.16 -1.31
N ASN A 237 18.71 -27.18 -2.13
CA ASN A 237 19.60 -27.65 -3.20
C ASN A 237 19.33 -26.98 -4.56
N ARG A 238 18.60 -25.86 -4.57
CA ARG A 238 18.29 -25.10 -5.80
C ARG A 238 19.47 -24.21 -6.20
N PRO A 239 19.53 -23.76 -7.47
CA PRO A 239 20.47 -22.70 -7.87
C PRO A 239 20.23 -21.42 -7.07
N ALA A 240 21.31 -20.71 -6.73
CA ALA A 240 21.20 -19.44 -6.00
C ALA A 240 20.27 -18.47 -6.75
N THR A 241 19.15 -18.11 -6.12
CA THR A 241 18.08 -17.30 -6.71
C THR A 241 17.81 -16.03 -5.89
N THR A 242 18.12 -16.06 -4.59
CA THR A 242 17.94 -14.98 -3.62
C THR A 242 19.23 -14.73 -2.85
N LEU A 243 19.40 -13.55 -2.23
CA LEU A 243 20.65 -13.21 -1.52
C LEU A 243 20.96 -14.20 -0.40
N ARG A 244 19.94 -14.64 0.34
CA ARG A 244 20.09 -15.67 1.39
C ARG A 244 20.48 -17.06 0.90
N ASP A 245 20.39 -17.35 -0.39
CA ASP A 245 20.94 -18.60 -0.95
C ASP A 245 22.48 -18.56 -0.99
N LEU A 246 23.07 -17.35 -1.02
CA LEU A 246 24.51 -17.11 -0.99
C LEU A 246 25.09 -17.01 0.43
N LEU A 247 24.28 -17.31 1.45
CA LEU A 247 24.69 -17.29 2.85
C LEU A 247 24.79 -18.72 3.38
N SER A 248 25.77 -18.98 4.23
CA SER A 248 25.87 -20.23 4.99
C SER A 248 26.11 -19.92 6.46
N PHE A 249 25.93 -20.92 7.31
CA PHE A 249 26.19 -20.80 8.75
C PHE A 249 27.64 -21.14 9.06
N ARG A 250 28.25 -20.37 9.96
CA ARG A 250 29.55 -20.72 10.52
C ARG A 250 29.42 -21.96 11.41
N SER A 251 30.51 -22.72 11.52
CA SER A 251 30.58 -23.83 12.46
C SER A 251 30.45 -23.33 13.89
N SER A 252 29.69 -24.06 14.71
CA SER A 252 29.44 -23.77 16.12
C SER A 252 29.51 -25.06 16.94
N THR A 253 29.33 -24.97 18.26
CA THR A 253 29.19 -26.14 19.13
C THR A 253 27.71 -26.49 19.30
N PRO A 254 27.22 -27.61 18.75
CA PRO A 254 25.82 -28.00 18.87
C PRO A 254 25.42 -28.33 20.31
N ILE A 255 24.13 -28.15 20.60
CA ILE A 255 23.48 -28.54 21.86
C ILE A 255 22.36 -29.56 21.60
N PRO A 256 21.94 -30.33 22.61
CA PRO A 256 20.72 -31.14 22.53
C PRO A 256 19.48 -30.28 22.25
N ILE A 257 18.58 -30.75 21.38
CA ILE A 257 17.38 -30.00 20.96
C ILE A 257 16.42 -29.76 22.13
N GLU A 258 16.48 -30.59 23.17
CA GLU A 258 15.69 -30.46 24.41
C GLU A 258 16.06 -29.22 25.21
N GLN A 259 17.25 -28.65 24.98
CA GLN A 259 17.67 -27.38 25.60
C GLN A 259 17.17 -26.15 24.84
N VAL A 260 16.71 -26.33 23.60
CA VAL A 260 16.14 -25.25 22.78
C VAL A 260 14.72 -24.96 23.25
N GLU A 261 14.35 -23.67 23.27
CA GLU A 261 13.02 -23.22 23.61
C GLU A 261 11.91 -24.00 22.87
N PRO A 262 10.72 -24.14 23.47
CA PRO A 262 9.66 -24.95 22.89
C PRO A 262 9.16 -24.38 21.57
N MET A 263 8.68 -25.30 20.73
CA MET A 263 7.99 -25.07 19.47
C MET A 263 6.99 -23.91 19.51
N GLU A 264 6.15 -23.91 20.54
CA GLU A 264 5.08 -22.95 20.77
C GLU A 264 5.62 -21.51 20.82
N SER A 265 6.77 -21.31 21.48
CA SER A 265 7.41 -19.99 21.60
C SER A 265 7.87 -19.46 20.24
N ILE A 266 8.39 -20.34 19.37
CA ILE A 266 8.81 -19.98 18.02
C ILE A 266 7.60 -19.67 17.13
N ARG A 267 6.54 -20.50 17.15
CA ARG A 267 5.33 -20.25 16.34
C ARG A 267 4.63 -18.96 16.74
N ALA A 268 4.71 -18.52 17.99
CA ALA A 268 4.15 -17.23 18.42
C ALA A 268 4.78 -16.03 17.68
N ARG A 269 5.98 -16.20 17.12
CA ARG A 269 6.67 -15.19 16.28
C ARG A 269 6.22 -15.21 14.82
N PHE A 270 5.43 -16.20 14.42
CA PHE A 270 4.95 -16.31 13.05
C PHE A 270 3.69 -15.49 12.83
N VAL A 271 3.70 -14.78 11.70
CA VAL A 271 2.62 -13.91 11.28
C VAL A 271 2.21 -14.30 9.88
N ILE A 272 0.92 -14.45 9.61
CA ILE A 272 0.43 -14.52 8.24
C ILE A 272 0.25 -13.10 7.73
N SER A 273 1.09 -12.73 6.76
CA SER A 273 1.14 -11.39 6.19
C SER A 273 -0.20 -10.99 5.58
N ALA A 274 -0.46 -9.69 5.61
CA ALA A 274 -1.68 -9.05 5.14
C ALA A 274 -2.13 -9.49 3.74
N MET A 275 -3.31 -10.10 3.65
CA MET A 275 -3.96 -10.48 2.38
C MET A 275 -5.46 -10.21 2.48
N SER A 276 -5.96 -9.25 1.70
CA SER A 276 -7.34 -8.77 1.84
C SER A 276 -8.39 -9.84 1.49
N VAL A 277 -9.45 -9.92 2.28
CA VAL A 277 -10.74 -10.43 1.78
C VAL A 277 -11.18 -9.60 0.57
N GLY A 278 -11.57 -10.29 -0.50
CA GLY A 278 -11.72 -9.74 -1.85
C GLY A 278 -10.59 -10.22 -2.77
N ALA A 279 -9.32 -10.05 -2.37
CA ALA A 279 -8.23 -10.73 -3.07
C ALA A 279 -8.30 -12.25 -2.84
N LEU A 280 -8.46 -12.65 -1.58
CA LEU A 280 -8.77 -14.02 -1.18
C LEU A 280 -10.28 -14.21 -0.99
N SER A 281 -10.73 -15.45 -1.12
CA SER A 281 -12.08 -15.87 -0.77
C SER A 281 -12.31 -15.76 0.75
N PRO A 282 -13.57 -15.56 1.19
CA PRO A 282 -13.92 -15.61 2.61
C PRO A 282 -13.47 -16.91 3.30
N GLU A 283 -13.60 -18.04 2.60
CA GLU A 283 -13.24 -19.36 3.13
C GLU A 283 -11.74 -19.46 3.46
N THR A 284 -10.87 -18.99 2.54
CA THR A 284 -9.43 -18.98 2.78
C THR A 284 -9.06 -18.05 3.92
N HIS A 285 -9.66 -16.85 3.98
CA HIS A 285 -9.34 -15.85 5.00
C HIS A 285 -9.68 -16.34 6.41
N ARG A 286 -10.90 -16.87 6.59
CA ARG A 286 -11.34 -17.48 7.87
C ARG A 286 -10.52 -18.70 8.26
N THR A 287 -10.13 -19.52 7.29
CA THR A 287 -9.26 -20.70 7.52
C THR A 287 -7.88 -20.30 8.04
N ILE A 288 -7.29 -19.23 7.49
CA ILE A 288 -6.02 -18.68 7.98
C ILE A 288 -6.18 -18.17 9.41
N ALA A 289 -7.25 -17.42 9.69
CA ALA A 289 -7.49 -16.87 11.03
C ALA A 289 -7.64 -17.98 12.09
N ALA A 290 -8.47 -18.98 11.81
CA ALA A 290 -8.64 -20.14 12.69
C ALA A 290 -7.31 -20.86 12.97
N ALA A 291 -6.50 -21.10 11.93
CA ALA A 291 -5.20 -21.76 12.07
C ALA A 291 -4.21 -20.95 12.91
N MET A 292 -4.14 -19.63 12.72
CA MET A 292 -3.18 -18.81 13.46
C MET A 292 -3.60 -18.58 14.90
N ASN A 293 -4.91 -18.42 15.14
CA ASN A 293 -5.46 -18.26 16.48
C ASN A 293 -5.32 -19.53 17.32
N SER A 294 -5.27 -20.73 16.71
CA SER A 294 -5.07 -21.99 17.43
C SER A 294 -3.63 -22.24 17.89
N ILE A 295 -2.63 -21.65 17.23
CA ILE A 295 -1.20 -21.91 17.51
C ILE A 295 -0.48 -20.75 18.21
N GLY A 296 -1.22 -19.74 18.68
CA GLY A 296 -0.65 -18.55 19.33
C GLY A 296 0.05 -17.58 18.38
N GLY A 297 -0.01 -17.81 17.07
CA GLY A 297 0.47 -16.88 16.06
C GLY A 297 -0.54 -15.76 15.79
N ARG A 298 -0.27 -14.97 14.73
CA ARG A 298 -1.13 -13.85 14.32
C ARG A 298 -1.40 -13.89 12.83
N ASN A 299 -2.56 -13.37 12.42
CA ASN A 299 -2.93 -13.17 11.03
C ASN A 299 -3.43 -11.73 10.82
N ASN A 300 -3.35 -11.26 9.57
CA ASN A 300 -3.64 -9.89 9.23
C ASN A 300 -4.76 -9.79 8.18
N THR A 301 -5.73 -8.90 8.41
CA THR A 301 -6.91 -8.72 7.54
C THR A 301 -6.56 -8.34 6.11
N GLY A 302 -5.42 -7.67 5.90
CA GLY A 302 -5.17 -6.89 4.68
C GLY A 302 -6.09 -5.68 4.54
N GLU A 303 -5.97 -4.99 3.42
CA GLU A 303 -6.66 -3.73 3.09
C GLU A 303 -8.17 -3.87 2.80
N GLY A 304 -8.79 -4.99 3.18
CA GLY A 304 -10.13 -5.36 2.73
C GLY A 304 -11.28 -5.09 3.69
N GLY A 305 -10.99 -4.67 4.92
CA GLY A 305 -11.92 -4.76 6.05
C GLY A 305 -12.03 -6.18 6.60
N GLU A 306 -12.87 -6.36 7.62
CA GLU A 306 -13.27 -7.67 8.13
C GLU A 306 -14.75 -7.64 8.53
N ASP A 307 -15.49 -8.69 8.21
CA ASP A 307 -16.93 -8.75 8.52
C ASP A 307 -17.13 -8.78 10.05
N PRO A 308 -17.92 -7.87 10.64
CA PRO A 308 -18.19 -7.88 12.07
C PRO A 308 -18.77 -9.20 12.61
N ALA A 309 -19.47 -9.97 11.78
CA ALA A 309 -19.95 -11.30 12.17
C ALA A 309 -18.81 -12.27 12.53
N TRP A 310 -17.60 -12.05 11.98
CA TRP A 310 -16.44 -12.91 12.23
C TRP A 310 -15.79 -12.66 13.59
N TYR A 311 -16.12 -11.57 14.28
CA TYR A 311 -15.54 -11.24 15.59
C TYR A 311 -15.89 -12.25 16.67
N SER A 312 -17.04 -12.91 16.55
CA SER A 312 -17.52 -13.96 17.47
C SER A 312 -17.61 -15.35 16.84
N GLU A 313 -17.35 -15.47 15.54
CA GLU A 313 -17.47 -16.74 14.82
C GLU A 313 -16.27 -17.65 15.11
N THR A 314 -16.50 -18.96 15.02
CA THR A 314 -15.45 -19.98 15.07
C THR A 314 -15.50 -20.88 13.84
N LEU A 315 -14.35 -21.48 13.51
CA LEU A 315 -14.20 -22.53 12.51
C LEU A 315 -13.36 -23.65 13.13
N ASP A 316 -13.87 -24.87 13.12
CA ASP A 316 -13.28 -26.03 13.81
C ASP A 316 -12.97 -25.76 15.30
N GLY A 317 -13.82 -24.96 15.96
CA GLY A 317 -13.66 -24.56 17.37
C GLY A 317 -12.68 -23.40 17.61
N PHE A 318 -12.02 -22.87 16.57
CA PHE A 318 -11.07 -21.77 16.69
C PHE A 318 -11.66 -20.43 16.22
N PRO A 319 -11.40 -19.31 16.92
CA PRO A 319 -11.86 -17.99 16.48
C PRO A 319 -11.35 -17.61 15.09
N VAL A 320 -12.21 -16.97 14.28
CA VAL A 320 -11.84 -16.52 12.92
C VAL A 320 -11.59 -15.00 12.81
N SER A 321 -11.67 -14.27 13.93
CA SER A 321 -11.30 -12.85 13.97
C SER A 321 -9.79 -12.69 13.79
N SER A 322 -9.36 -11.81 12.88
CA SER A 322 -7.93 -11.55 12.69
C SER A 322 -7.36 -10.72 13.83
N LYS A 323 -6.22 -11.12 14.41
CA LYS A 323 -5.57 -10.33 15.47
C LYS A 323 -5.02 -9.00 14.98
N ILE A 324 -4.53 -8.96 13.75
CA ILE A 324 -3.94 -7.77 13.14
C ILE A 324 -4.93 -7.16 12.15
N LYS A 325 -5.25 -5.89 12.36
CA LYS A 325 -6.14 -5.09 11.51
C LYS A 325 -5.30 -4.10 10.71
N GLN A 326 -5.38 -4.12 9.38
CA GLN A 326 -4.59 -3.23 8.53
C GLN A 326 -5.35 -1.94 8.18
N ILE A 327 -4.65 -0.81 8.31
CA ILE A 327 -5.08 0.49 7.78
C ILE A 327 -4.24 0.85 6.56
N ALA A 328 -4.90 1.02 5.41
CA ALA A 328 -4.29 1.35 4.13
C ALA A 328 -4.94 2.61 3.53
N SER A 329 -4.34 3.17 2.48
CA SER A 329 -4.76 4.42 1.83
C SER A 329 -6.23 4.46 1.39
N GLY A 330 -6.86 3.32 1.07
CA GLY A 330 -8.27 3.27 0.71
C GLY A 330 -9.24 3.40 1.89
N ARG A 331 -8.78 3.19 3.13
CA ARG A 331 -9.60 3.08 4.36
C ARG A 331 -10.80 2.12 4.22
N PHE A 332 -10.67 1.11 3.38
CA PHE A 332 -11.76 0.16 3.14
C PHE A 332 -12.04 -0.67 4.39
N GLY A 333 -13.28 -0.64 4.86
CA GLY A 333 -13.74 -1.38 6.04
C GLY A 333 -13.05 -0.97 7.34
N VAL A 334 -12.43 0.22 7.38
CA VAL A 334 -11.83 0.78 8.60
C VAL A 334 -12.93 1.52 9.35
N THR A 335 -13.50 0.84 10.35
CA THR A 335 -14.48 1.40 11.27
C THR A 335 -13.92 1.48 12.70
N THR A 336 -14.57 2.24 13.58
CA THR A 336 -14.16 2.32 14.99
C THR A 336 -14.21 0.96 15.68
N GLU A 337 -15.25 0.14 15.43
CA GLU A 337 -15.31 -1.22 15.96
C GLU A 337 -14.18 -2.10 15.41
N TYR A 338 -13.90 -2.01 14.11
CA TYR A 338 -12.80 -2.75 13.48
C TYR A 338 -11.46 -2.46 14.17
N LEU A 339 -11.18 -1.19 14.50
CA LEU A 339 -9.97 -0.79 15.22
C LEU A 339 -10.00 -1.22 16.70
N ALA A 340 -11.14 -1.11 17.37
CA ALA A 340 -11.31 -1.52 18.77
C ALA A 340 -11.16 -3.04 18.98
N ARG A 341 -11.39 -3.84 17.94
CA ARG A 341 -11.23 -5.31 17.93
C ARG A 341 -9.82 -5.78 17.57
N ALA A 342 -8.89 -4.86 17.33
CA ALA A 342 -7.51 -5.19 17.01
C ALA A 342 -6.68 -5.51 18.25
N GLU A 343 -5.83 -6.54 18.17
CA GLU A 343 -4.67 -6.69 19.07
C GLU A 343 -3.46 -5.92 18.52
N GLU A 344 -3.34 -5.85 17.19
CA GLU A 344 -2.36 -5.01 16.51
C GLU A 344 -3.01 -4.28 15.32
N ILE A 345 -2.58 -3.05 15.06
CA ILE A 345 -3.00 -2.24 13.92
C ILE A 345 -1.78 -1.99 13.03
N GLU A 346 -1.87 -2.39 11.76
CA GLU A 346 -0.78 -2.24 10.79
C GLU A 346 -1.05 -1.09 9.82
N ILE A 347 -0.25 -0.02 9.89
CA ILE A 347 -0.22 1.04 8.88
C ILE A 347 0.54 0.54 7.66
N LYS A 348 -0.17 0.38 6.55
CA LYS A 348 0.40 -0.11 5.28
C LYS A 348 0.90 1.03 4.41
N MET A 349 2.16 1.43 4.60
CA MET A 349 2.80 2.41 3.69
C MET A 349 3.04 1.82 2.29
N ALA A 350 3.50 0.57 2.23
CA ALA A 350 3.79 -0.09 0.95
C ALA A 350 3.73 -1.62 1.04
N GLN A 351 3.84 -2.28 -0.12
CA GLN A 351 4.03 -3.74 -0.22
C GLN A 351 5.05 -4.07 -1.31
N GLY A 352 5.86 -5.11 -1.10
CA GLY A 352 7.00 -5.43 -1.97
C GLY A 352 6.68 -5.61 -3.45
N SER A 353 5.51 -6.16 -3.78
CA SER A 353 5.08 -6.40 -5.17
C SER A 353 4.70 -5.14 -5.97
N LYS A 354 4.50 -4.00 -5.28
CA LYS A 354 4.13 -2.71 -5.88
C LYS A 354 4.38 -1.54 -4.92
N PRO A 355 5.64 -1.24 -4.57
CA PRO A 355 5.99 -0.09 -3.75
C PRO A 355 5.63 1.21 -4.47
N GLY A 356 5.16 2.21 -3.72
CA GLY A 356 4.71 3.50 -4.27
C GLY A 356 3.38 3.45 -5.03
N GLU A 357 2.58 2.38 -4.85
CA GLU A 357 1.25 2.25 -5.44
C GLU A 357 0.21 1.72 -4.44
N GLY A 358 -1.06 2.01 -4.71
CA GLY A 358 -2.18 1.55 -3.90
C GLY A 358 -2.61 0.09 -4.16
N GLY A 359 -3.49 -0.37 -3.28
CA GLY A 359 -4.29 -1.58 -3.44
C GLY A 359 -5.04 -1.64 -4.76
N GLN A 360 -5.26 -2.84 -5.28
CA GLN A 360 -6.02 -3.05 -6.52
C GLN A 360 -6.93 -4.27 -6.37
N LEU A 361 -8.23 -4.05 -6.56
CA LEU A 361 -9.21 -5.12 -6.63
C LEU A 361 -10.05 -4.95 -7.92
N PRO A 362 -9.97 -5.92 -8.86
CA PRO A 362 -10.74 -5.88 -10.09
C PRO A 362 -12.25 -5.86 -9.84
N PRO A 363 -13.04 -5.19 -10.70
CA PRO A 363 -14.49 -5.02 -10.52
C PRO A 363 -15.24 -6.35 -10.42
N THR A 364 -14.79 -7.37 -11.16
CA THR A 364 -15.38 -8.73 -11.13
C THR A 364 -15.24 -9.42 -9.77
N LYS A 365 -14.40 -8.91 -8.87
CA LYS A 365 -14.23 -9.39 -7.49
C LYS A 365 -14.92 -8.51 -6.47
N VAL A 366 -15.55 -7.41 -6.88
CA VAL A 366 -16.32 -6.53 -5.98
C VAL A 366 -17.77 -7.00 -6.01
N THR A 367 -17.99 -8.16 -5.38
CA THR A 367 -19.33 -8.72 -5.18
C THR A 367 -20.12 -7.87 -4.18
N PRO A 368 -21.45 -8.04 -4.06
CA PRO A 368 -22.24 -7.35 -3.04
C PRO A 368 -21.69 -7.50 -1.62
N PHE A 369 -21.19 -8.69 -1.26
CA PHE A 369 -20.51 -8.93 0.01
C PHE A 369 -19.27 -8.04 0.20
N ILE A 370 -18.38 -8.01 -0.80
CA ILE A 370 -17.17 -7.18 -0.75
C ILE A 370 -17.50 -5.69 -0.77
N ALA A 371 -18.51 -5.29 -1.54
CA ALA A 371 -18.98 -3.91 -1.65
C ALA A 371 -19.51 -3.40 -0.30
N LYS A 372 -20.35 -4.19 0.37
CA LYS A 372 -20.84 -3.92 1.73
C LYS A 372 -19.68 -3.75 2.71
N LEU A 373 -18.75 -4.71 2.73
CA LEU A 373 -17.61 -4.70 3.65
C LEU A 373 -16.72 -3.46 3.48
N ARG A 374 -16.60 -2.97 2.24
CA ARG A 374 -15.71 -1.85 1.90
C ARG A 374 -16.44 -0.51 1.78
N HIS A 375 -17.74 -0.46 2.10
CA HIS A 375 -18.59 0.73 1.97
C HIS A 375 -18.47 1.38 0.58
N THR A 376 -18.72 0.56 -0.45
CA THR A 376 -18.63 0.94 -1.87
C THR A 376 -19.72 0.24 -2.68
N ALA A 377 -19.78 0.52 -3.99
CA ALA A 377 -20.75 -0.07 -4.89
C ALA A 377 -20.25 -1.40 -5.51
N PRO A 378 -21.13 -2.40 -5.73
CA PRO A 378 -20.78 -3.63 -6.41
C PRO A 378 -20.30 -3.38 -7.85
N GLY A 379 -19.37 -4.21 -8.33
CA GLY A 379 -18.88 -4.17 -9.71
C GLY A 379 -17.98 -2.98 -10.05
N VAL A 380 -17.64 -2.10 -9.10
CA VAL A 380 -16.72 -0.98 -9.32
C VAL A 380 -15.28 -1.44 -9.10
N SER A 381 -14.35 -0.94 -9.92
CA SER A 381 -12.92 -1.19 -9.73
C SER A 381 -12.39 -0.42 -8.53
N LEU A 382 -11.76 -1.09 -7.56
CA LEU A 382 -11.16 -0.43 -6.41
C LEU A 382 -9.66 -0.30 -6.60
N ILE A 383 -9.23 0.89 -7.02
CA ILE A 383 -7.83 1.29 -7.05
C ILE A 383 -7.64 2.26 -5.88
N SER A 384 -6.88 1.84 -4.87
CA SER A 384 -6.61 2.73 -3.73
C SER A 384 -5.67 3.87 -4.15
N PRO A 385 -5.77 5.03 -3.51
CA PRO A 385 -4.77 6.08 -3.68
C PRO A 385 -3.36 5.53 -3.40
N PRO A 386 -2.31 5.95 -4.12
CA PRO A 386 -0.95 5.56 -3.78
C PRO A 386 -0.52 6.02 -2.37
N PRO A 387 -0.71 7.29 -1.96
CA PRO A 387 -0.38 7.72 -0.61
C PRO A 387 -1.56 7.51 0.35
N HIS A 388 -1.26 7.45 1.64
CA HIS A 388 -2.22 7.80 2.67
C HIS A 388 -2.42 9.32 2.64
N HIS A 389 -3.66 9.80 2.54
CA HIS A 389 -3.91 11.25 2.44
C HIS A 389 -3.74 12.00 3.77
N ASP A 390 -3.53 11.27 4.85
CA ASP A 390 -3.15 11.73 6.18
C ASP A 390 -1.70 11.37 6.53
N ILE A 391 -0.86 11.08 5.52
CA ILE A 391 0.57 10.84 5.68
C ILE A 391 1.32 11.46 4.51
N TYR A 392 1.79 12.70 4.70
CA TYR A 392 2.67 13.40 3.75
C TYR A 392 4.09 13.62 4.28
N SER A 393 4.30 13.29 5.55
CA SER A 393 5.54 13.51 6.27
C SER A 393 5.70 12.48 7.42
N ILE A 394 6.82 12.54 8.14
CA ILE A 394 7.04 11.65 9.28
C ILE A 394 6.20 12.04 10.50
N GLU A 395 5.93 13.33 10.68
CA GLU A 395 5.06 13.87 11.70
C GLU A 395 3.60 13.45 11.47
N ASP A 396 3.18 13.27 10.22
CA ASP A 396 1.86 12.71 9.91
C ASP A 396 1.76 11.21 10.23
N ILE A 397 2.84 10.43 10.01
CA ILE A 397 2.90 9.04 10.50
C ILE A 397 2.75 9.03 12.03
N ALA A 398 3.45 9.93 12.72
CA ALA A 398 3.33 10.06 14.17
C ALA A 398 1.91 10.45 14.61
N GLN A 399 1.25 11.33 13.85
CA GLN A 399 -0.14 11.68 14.13
C GLN A 399 -1.10 10.50 13.92
N LEU A 400 -0.93 9.70 12.87
CA LEU A 400 -1.76 8.52 12.68
C LEU A 400 -1.49 7.46 13.76
N ILE A 401 -0.23 7.22 14.14
CA ILE A 401 0.10 6.31 15.25
C ILE A 401 -0.57 6.80 16.55
N TYR A 402 -0.51 8.11 16.81
CA TYR A 402 -1.20 8.73 17.94
C TYR A 402 -2.70 8.49 17.88
N ASP A 403 -3.37 8.77 16.75
CA ASP A 403 -4.81 8.54 16.56
C ASP A 403 -5.21 7.10 16.87
N LEU A 404 -4.41 6.13 16.40
CA LEU A 404 -4.67 4.69 16.57
C LEU A 404 -4.50 4.23 18.03
N HIS A 405 -3.53 4.78 18.75
CA HIS A 405 -3.39 4.55 20.18
C HIS A 405 -4.50 5.22 21.00
N GLN A 406 -5.00 6.38 20.57
CA GLN A 406 -6.14 7.01 21.25
C GLN A 406 -7.40 6.17 21.10
N VAL A 407 -7.75 5.71 19.89
CA VAL A 407 -8.96 4.89 19.68
C VAL A 407 -8.84 3.47 20.25
N ASN A 408 -7.64 2.90 20.33
CA ASN A 408 -7.43 1.60 20.96
C ASN A 408 -6.10 1.58 21.73
N PRO A 409 -6.08 1.97 23.02
CA PRO A 409 -4.85 2.02 23.81
C PRO A 409 -4.27 0.63 24.12
N ARG A 410 -5.02 -0.45 23.86
CA ARG A 410 -4.54 -1.84 24.06
C ARG A 410 -3.84 -2.40 22.83
N ALA A 411 -4.10 -1.85 21.65
CA ALA A 411 -3.53 -2.37 20.41
C ALA A 411 -2.10 -1.86 20.22
N LYS A 412 -1.23 -2.73 19.72
CA LYS A 412 0.08 -2.33 19.21
C LYS A 412 -0.06 -1.72 17.82
N VAL A 413 0.65 -0.64 17.53
CA VAL A 413 0.65 -0.02 16.21
C VAL A 413 1.97 -0.29 15.52
N GLY A 414 1.93 -0.81 14.29
CA GLY A 414 3.14 -0.98 13.50
C GLY A 414 3.04 -0.49 12.08
N VAL A 415 4.20 -0.27 11.47
CA VAL A 415 4.29 0.32 10.13
C VAL A 415 4.95 -0.67 9.16
N LYS A 416 4.23 -1.01 8.10
CA LYS A 416 4.72 -1.87 7.02
C LYS A 416 5.43 -1.03 5.95
N LEU A 417 6.74 -1.21 5.88
CA LEU A 417 7.64 -0.61 4.90
C LEU A 417 8.11 -1.65 3.89
N VAL A 418 8.74 -1.21 2.80
CA VAL A 418 9.37 -2.07 1.81
C VAL A 418 10.86 -1.81 1.80
N SER A 419 11.63 -2.90 1.73
CA SER A 419 13.08 -2.84 1.57
C SER A 419 13.47 -2.01 0.36
N SER A 420 14.27 -0.98 0.63
CA SER A 420 14.94 -0.08 -0.31
C SER A 420 16.04 0.65 0.46
N ILE A 421 17.00 1.24 -0.25
CA ILE A 421 18.03 2.08 0.38
C ILE A 421 17.38 3.19 1.23
N GLY A 422 17.87 3.37 2.46
CA GLY A 422 17.37 4.40 3.37
C GLY A 422 16.17 3.95 4.22
N VAL A 423 15.65 2.73 4.03
CA VAL A 423 14.55 2.20 4.84
C VAL A 423 14.90 2.17 6.33
N GLY A 424 16.17 1.98 6.70
CA GLY A 424 16.60 2.01 8.11
C GLY A 424 16.46 3.41 8.72
N THR A 425 16.67 4.46 7.92
CA THR A 425 16.45 5.85 8.35
C THR A 425 14.96 6.12 8.57
N ILE A 426 14.11 5.63 7.67
CA ILE A 426 12.65 5.72 7.82
C ILE A 426 12.19 4.96 9.06
N ALA A 427 12.73 3.76 9.30
CA ALA A 427 12.42 2.95 10.48
C ALA A 427 12.82 3.66 11.78
N ALA A 428 13.93 4.40 11.80
CA ALA A 428 14.28 5.24 12.94
C ALA A 428 13.27 6.38 13.17
N GLY A 429 12.78 7.02 12.10
CA GLY A 429 11.68 7.99 12.19
C GLY A 429 10.41 7.36 12.76
N VAL A 430 10.03 6.18 12.28
CA VAL A 430 8.87 5.41 12.73
C VAL A 430 8.99 5.02 14.21
N ALA A 431 10.19 4.63 14.67
CA ALA A 431 10.43 4.34 16.09
C ALA A 431 10.31 5.59 16.97
N LYS A 432 10.77 6.76 16.48
CA LYS A 432 10.56 8.05 17.16
C LYS A 432 9.11 8.50 17.16
N ALA A 433 8.32 8.04 16.20
CA ALA A 433 6.89 8.26 16.07
C ALA A 433 6.05 7.33 16.96
N HIS A 434 6.68 6.59 17.89
CA HIS A 434 6.05 5.69 18.87
C HIS A 434 5.40 4.42 18.29
N ALA A 435 5.83 3.95 17.11
CA ALA A 435 5.39 2.63 16.64
C ALA A 435 5.96 1.50 17.54
N ASP A 436 5.14 0.50 17.84
CA ASP A 436 5.53 -0.70 18.58
C ASP A 436 6.35 -1.66 17.72
N TYR A 437 6.08 -1.68 16.41
CA TYR A 437 6.84 -2.50 15.47
C TYR A 437 7.01 -1.85 14.09
N VAL A 438 8.06 -2.25 13.40
CA VAL A 438 8.28 -1.96 11.98
C VAL A 438 8.39 -3.28 11.21
N LEU A 439 7.67 -3.41 10.10
CA LEU A 439 7.74 -4.54 9.19
C LEU A 439 8.53 -4.14 7.94
N ILE A 440 9.60 -4.88 7.64
CA ILE A 440 10.37 -4.74 6.39
C ILE A 440 9.95 -5.83 5.41
N SER A 441 9.25 -5.45 4.35
CA SER A 441 8.84 -6.35 3.28
C SER A 441 9.86 -6.40 2.13
N GLY A 442 10.23 -7.61 1.70
CA GLY A 442 11.04 -7.83 0.50
C GLY A 442 10.26 -7.67 -0.80
N HIS A 443 10.97 -7.37 -1.90
CA HIS A 443 10.40 -7.25 -3.25
C HIS A 443 9.69 -8.52 -3.75
N ASP A 444 10.03 -9.68 -3.19
CA ASP A 444 9.51 -10.99 -3.53
C ASP A 444 8.18 -11.33 -2.81
N GLY A 445 7.56 -10.35 -2.14
CA GLY A 445 6.22 -10.45 -1.58
C GLY A 445 5.14 -10.74 -2.66
N GLY A 446 4.13 -11.54 -2.29
CA GLY A 446 3.01 -11.89 -3.16
C GLY A 446 1.99 -10.76 -3.38
N THR A 447 1.12 -10.92 -4.38
CA THR A 447 0.00 -9.99 -4.63
C THR A 447 -1.14 -10.66 -5.39
N GLY A 448 -2.38 -10.25 -5.08
CA GLY A 448 -3.57 -10.67 -5.84
C GLY A 448 -3.70 -9.95 -7.18
N ALA A 449 -3.28 -8.69 -7.26
CA ALA A 449 -3.30 -7.86 -8.46
C ALA A 449 -2.27 -6.72 -8.38
N SER A 450 -1.41 -6.65 -9.39
CA SER A 450 -0.37 -5.63 -9.54
C SER A 450 0.11 -5.56 -10.99
N PRO A 451 0.56 -4.39 -11.48
CA PRO A 451 1.25 -4.33 -12.76
C PRO A 451 2.51 -5.20 -12.76
N LEU A 452 2.76 -5.89 -13.88
CA LEU A 452 3.97 -6.71 -14.04
C LEU A 452 5.25 -5.89 -13.90
N GLN A 453 5.21 -4.61 -14.31
CA GLN A 453 6.35 -3.71 -14.18
C GLN A 453 6.76 -3.54 -12.72
N SER A 454 5.80 -3.40 -11.80
CA SER A 454 6.06 -3.18 -10.38
C SER A 454 6.60 -4.46 -9.73
N ILE A 455 5.99 -5.60 -10.04
CA ILE A 455 6.42 -6.93 -9.53
C ILE A 455 7.87 -7.23 -9.90
N LYS A 456 8.34 -6.76 -11.06
CA LYS A 456 9.67 -7.09 -11.60
C LYS A 456 10.73 -6.03 -11.35
N HIS A 457 10.36 -4.78 -11.09
CA HIS A 457 11.29 -3.65 -11.15
C HIS A 457 11.16 -2.66 -10.00
N ALA A 458 10.45 -3.00 -8.92
CA ALA A 458 10.33 -2.13 -7.74
C ALA A 458 10.50 -2.91 -6.43
N GLY A 459 11.21 -2.29 -5.48
CA GLY A 459 11.58 -2.88 -4.20
C GLY A 459 12.91 -3.67 -4.26
N MET A 460 13.48 -3.93 -3.08
CA MET A 460 14.74 -4.66 -2.90
C MET A 460 14.57 -5.94 -2.06
N PRO A 461 15.56 -6.86 -2.05
CA PRO A 461 15.58 -8.01 -1.16
C PRO A 461 15.46 -7.60 0.31
N TRP A 462 14.70 -8.36 1.10
CA TRP A 462 14.50 -8.01 2.51
C TRP A 462 15.78 -8.14 3.33
N GLU A 463 16.71 -9.01 2.92
CA GLU A 463 18.00 -9.22 3.61
C GLU A 463 18.75 -7.89 3.75
N ARG A 464 18.71 -7.06 2.70
CA ARG A 464 19.33 -5.74 2.70
C ARG A 464 18.63 -4.76 3.62
N GLY A 465 17.33 -4.56 3.41
CA GLY A 465 16.55 -3.58 4.19
C GLY A 465 16.45 -3.94 5.66
N LEU A 466 16.42 -5.24 5.99
CA LEU A 466 16.40 -5.74 7.36
C LEU A 466 17.72 -5.45 8.07
N ALA A 467 18.85 -5.79 7.45
CA ALA A 467 20.17 -5.50 8.01
C ALA A 467 20.39 -3.99 8.19
N GLU A 468 20.00 -3.18 7.21
CA GLU A 468 20.06 -1.70 7.31
C GLU A 468 19.21 -1.20 8.49
N THR A 469 17.98 -1.71 8.63
CA THR A 469 17.07 -1.35 9.72
C THR A 469 17.66 -1.69 11.09
N GLN A 470 18.20 -2.90 11.25
CA GLN A 470 18.88 -3.33 12.47
C GLN A 470 20.03 -2.38 12.82
N GLN A 471 20.94 -2.16 11.86
CA GLN A 471 22.13 -1.32 12.06
C GLN A 471 21.76 0.12 12.42
N VAL A 472 20.81 0.74 11.71
CA VAL A 472 20.42 2.13 11.94
C VAL A 472 19.70 2.29 13.28
N LEU A 473 18.77 1.40 13.63
CA LEU A 473 18.06 1.47 14.91
C LEU A 473 19.01 1.31 16.09
N VAL A 474 19.98 0.41 16.02
CA VAL A 474 20.98 0.21 17.08
C VAL A 474 21.89 1.43 17.22
N ARG A 475 22.43 1.95 16.10
CA ARG A 475 23.31 3.14 16.11
C ARG A 475 22.63 4.39 16.70
N ASN A 476 21.30 4.48 16.61
CA ASN A 476 20.52 5.58 17.16
C ASN A 476 19.95 5.31 18.57
N GLY A 477 20.25 4.15 19.19
CA GLY A 477 19.70 3.79 20.50
C GLY A 477 18.18 3.58 20.50
N LEU A 478 17.59 3.29 19.33
CA LEU A 478 16.15 3.12 19.15
C LEU A 478 15.72 1.65 19.10
N ARG A 479 16.66 0.71 18.87
CA ARG A 479 16.35 -0.72 18.65
C ARG A 479 15.53 -1.36 19.77
N LYS A 480 15.75 -0.95 21.02
CA LYS A 480 15.03 -1.45 22.18
C LYS A 480 13.55 -1.02 22.20
N LYS A 481 13.18 0.08 21.54
CA LYS A 481 11.83 0.66 21.59
C LYS A 481 10.85 0.02 20.61
N VAL A 482 11.37 -0.60 19.55
CA VAL A 482 10.56 -1.07 18.42
C VAL A 482 10.91 -2.52 18.08
N ARG A 483 9.90 -3.34 17.86
CA ARG A 483 10.07 -4.71 17.35
C ARG A 483 10.29 -4.69 15.83
N VAL A 484 11.16 -5.54 15.32
CA VAL A 484 11.38 -5.65 13.87
C VAL A 484 10.75 -6.93 13.34
N ARG A 485 9.83 -6.81 12.39
CA ARG A 485 9.21 -7.92 11.65
C ARG A 485 9.75 -7.94 10.22
N VAL A 486 9.82 -9.12 9.61
CA VAL A 486 10.22 -9.26 8.20
C VAL A 486 9.27 -10.17 7.44
N ASP A 487 8.99 -9.85 6.18
CA ASP A 487 8.33 -10.76 5.25
C ASP A 487 8.94 -10.66 3.83
N GLY A 488 8.60 -11.60 2.96
CA GLY A 488 9.14 -11.67 1.59
C GLY A 488 9.69 -13.05 1.26
N GLY A 489 8.87 -13.88 0.62
CA GLY A 489 9.30 -15.18 0.13
C GLY A 489 9.75 -16.21 1.18
N PHE A 490 9.47 -16.02 2.47
CA PHE A 490 9.72 -16.99 3.55
C PHE A 490 8.98 -18.31 3.29
N LYS A 491 9.69 -19.43 3.46
CA LYS A 491 9.23 -20.79 3.16
C LYS A 491 9.71 -21.84 4.16
N THR A 492 10.88 -21.66 4.79
CA THR A 492 11.51 -22.70 5.63
C THR A 492 12.03 -22.12 6.94
N GLY A 493 12.38 -22.98 7.89
CA GLY A 493 13.03 -22.60 9.15
C GLY A 493 14.40 -21.94 8.91
N ARG A 494 15.12 -22.35 7.85
CA ARG A 494 16.34 -21.64 7.43
C ARG A 494 16.11 -20.15 7.12
N ASP A 495 15.01 -19.80 6.45
CA ASP A 495 14.68 -18.39 6.18
C ASP A 495 14.47 -17.62 7.49
N VAL A 496 13.79 -18.23 8.47
CA VAL A 496 13.55 -17.67 9.82
C VAL A 496 14.87 -17.40 10.55
N ILE A 497 15.78 -18.38 10.57
CA ILE A 497 17.08 -18.26 11.24
C ILE A 497 17.93 -17.14 10.63
N ILE A 498 17.98 -17.05 9.30
CA ILE A 498 18.69 -15.95 8.62
C ILE A 498 18.04 -14.61 8.94
N GLY A 499 16.72 -14.52 8.92
CA GLY A 499 15.98 -13.32 9.32
C GLY A 499 16.30 -12.90 10.76
N ALA A 500 16.37 -13.85 11.68
CA ALA A 500 16.72 -13.59 13.08
C ALA A 500 18.14 -13.02 13.20
N MET A 501 19.12 -13.69 12.60
CA MET A 501 20.52 -13.22 12.60
C MET A 501 20.69 -11.82 12.00
N LEU A 502 19.86 -11.44 11.03
CA LEU A 502 19.85 -10.09 10.44
C LEU A 502 19.04 -9.06 11.24
N GLY A 503 18.34 -9.46 12.31
CA GLY A 503 17.75 -8.56 13.31
C GLY A 503 16.22 -8.65 13.48
N ALA A 504 15.53 -9.55 12.76
CA ALA A 504 14.08 -9.71 12.90
C ALA A 504 13.70 -10.53 14.13
N GLU A 505 12.58 -10.16 14.76
CA GLU A 505 11.99 -10.85 15.92
C GLU A 505 10.73 -11.64 15.55
N GLU A 506 10.12 -11.30 14.41
CA GLU A 506 8.88 -11.87 13.90
C GLU A 506 8.93 -12.09 12.39
N PHE A 507 8.28 -13.16 11.92
CA PHE A 507 8.49 -13.70 10.58
C PHE A 507 7.16 -13.86 9.85
N GLY A 508 7.02 -13.16 8.73
CA GLY A 508 5.81 -13.09 7.94
C GLY A 508 5.77 -14.10 6.80
N PHE A 509 4.69 -14.88 6.73
CA PHE A 509 4.42 -15.85 5.67
C PHE A 509 3.17 -15.42 4.88
N GLY A 510 3.25 -15.49 3.55
CA GLY A 510 2.12 -15.18 2.67
C GLY A 510 1.87 -16.30 1.68
N THR A 511 2.67 -16.34 0.61
CA THR A 511 2.51 -17.33 -0.45
C THR A 511 2.67 -18.78 0.04
N ALA A 512 3.60 -19.05 0.96
CA ALA A 512 3.77 -20.40 1.49
C ALA A 512 2.52 -20.90 2.24
N ALA A 513 1.86 -20.01 3.00
CA ALA A 513 0.59 -20.31 3.65
C ALA A 513 -0.55 -20.55 2.66
N LEU A 514 -0.60 -19.81 1.56
CA LEU A 514 -1.59 -20.10 0.50
C LEU A 514 -1.29 -21.44 -0.19
N VAL A 515 -0.03 -21.79 -0.39
CA VAL A 515 0.37 -23.07 -1.00
C VAL A 515 0.03 -24.23 -0.06
N SER A 516 0.26 -24.11 1.25
CA SER A 516 -0.14 -25.14 2.22
C SER A 516 -1.67 -25.38 2.23
N LEU A 517 -2.45 -24.35 1.88
CA LEU A 517 -3.90 -24.43 1.73
C LEU A 517 -4.38 -24.86 0.32
N GLY A 518 -3.46 -25.18 -0.59
CA GLY A 518 -3.80 -25.75 -1.91
C GLY A 518 -3.57 -24.84 -3.12
N CYS A 519 -2.91 -23.68 -2.97
CA CYS A 519 -2.58 -22.83 -4.11
C CYS A 519 -1.65 -23.56 -5.09
N ASP A 520 -2.05 -23.61 -6.36
CA ASP A 520 -1.33 -24.25 -7.47
C ASP A 520 -0.36 -23.30 -8.20
N MET A 521 -0.28 -22.05 -7.75
CA MET A 521 0.47 -20.97 -8.41
C MET A 521 0.10 -20.75 -9.88
N ALA A 522 -1.19 -20.88 -10.25
CA ALA A 522 -1.68 -20.56 -11.58
C ALA A 522 -1.43 -19.09 -11.99
N ARG A 523 -1.23 -18.18 -11.03
CA ARG A 523 -1.02 -16.72 -11.23
C ARG A 523 -2.17 -16.06 -12.00
N GLN A 524 -3.40 -16.46 -11.66
CA GLN A 524 -4.67 -15.94 -12.19
C GLN A 524 -5.51 -15.21 -11.13
N CYS A 525 -4.91 -14.82 -10.01
CA CYS A 525 -5.59 -14.25 -8.85
C CYS A 525 -6.43 -12.99 -9.19
N HIS A 526 -5.94 -12.19 -10.15
CA HIS A 526 -6.59 -10.98 -10.66
C HIS A 526 -7.73 -11.26 -11.65
N LEU A 527 -7.80 -12.47 -12.23
CA LEU A 527 -8.82 -12.82 -13.23
C LEU A 527 -10.12 -13.33 -12.60
N ASN A 528 -10.14 -13.53 -11.27
CA ASN A 528 -11.24 -14.17 -10.56
C ASN A 528 -11.49 -15.62 -11.00
N THR A 529 -10.46 -16.30 -11.53
CA THR A 529 -10.56 -17.68 -12.07
C THR A 529 -9.68 -18.67 -11.30
N CYS A 530 -9.48 -18.46 -10.00
CA CYS A 530 -8.64 -19.34 -9.20
C CYS A 530 -9.20 -20.78 -9.20
N PRO A 531 -8.43 -21.78 -9.66
CA PRO A 531 -8.92 -23.16 -9.77
C PRO A 531 -9.08 -23.84 -8.42
N ALA A 532 -8.35 -23.38 -7.39
CA ALA A 532 -8.34 -23.92 -6.03
C ALA A 532 -9.30 -23.20 -5.06
N GLY A 533 -10.15 -22.28 -5.54
CA GLY A 533 -11.08 -21.54 -4.68
C GLY A 533 -10.44 -20.53 -3.70
N ILE A 534 -9.13 -20.27 -3.83
CA ILE A 534 -8.37 -19.40 -2.92
C ILE A 534 -8.52 -17.92 -3.27
N ALA A 535 -8.16 -17.53 -4.49
CA ALA A 535 -8.07 -16.13 -4.89
C ALA A 535 -9.22 -15.71 -5.82
N THR A 536 -10.45 -16.03 -5.42
CA THR A 536 -11.67 -15.83 -6.23
C THR A 536 -12.88 -15.50 -5.36
N GLN A 537 -13.79 -14.70 -5.91
CA GLN A 537 -15.10 -14.40 -5.33
C GLN A 537 -16.24 -15.16 -6.02
N ARG A 538 -15.95 -15.88 -7.11
CA ARG A 538 -16.91 -16.73 -7.81
C ARG A 538 -17.30 -17.92 -6.96
N GLU A 539 -18.59 -18.09 -6.71
CA GLU A 539 -19.14 -19.16 -5.87
C GLU A 539 -18.80 -20.55 -6.40
N ASP A 540 -18.93 -20.77 -7.71
CA ASP A 540 -18.62 -22.06 -8.37
C ASP A 540 -17.14 -22.47 -8.22
N LEU A 541 -16.24 -21.50 -8.06
CA LEU A 541 -14.82 -21.74 -7.83
C LEU A 541 -14.49 -21.79 -6.34
N ARG A 542 -15.15 -20.99 -5.50
CA ARG A 542 -15.02 -21.05 -4.03
C ARG A 542 -15.43 -22.41 -3.48
N ALA A 543 -16.46 -23.04 -4.07
CA ALA A 543 -16.88 -24.40 -3.74
C ALA A 543 -15.78 -25.46 -3.93
N LYS A 544 -14.70 -25.14 -4.66
CA LYS A 544 -13.54 -26.03 -4.87
C LYS A 544 -12.45 -25.86 -3.80
N PHE A 545 -12.61 -24.95 -2.85
CA PHE A 545 -11.65 -24.75 -1.77
C PHE A 545 -11.66 -25.96 -0.83
N THR A 546 -10.50 -26.62 -0.70
CA THR A 546 -10.32 -27.82 0.15
C THR A 546 -9.36 -27.60 1.30
N GLY A 547 -8.83 -26.39 1.46
CA GLY A 547 -7.91 -26.04 2.54
C GLY A 547 -8.58 -26.17 3.91
N ARG A 548 -7.79 -26.59 4.91
CA ARG A 548 -8.23 -26.75 6.30
C ARG A 548 -7.26 -26.03 7.23
N PRO A 549 -7.73 -25.54 8.40
CA PRO A 549 -6.83 -24.93 9.38
C PRO A 549 -5.65 -25.83 9.73
N GLN A 550 -5.91 -27.14 9.88
CA GLN A 550 -4.90 -28.16 10.18
C GLN A 550 -3.72 -28.17 9.20
N PHE A 551 -3.92 -27.92 7.90
CA PHE A 551 -2.83 -27.96 6.93
C PHE A 551 -1.82 -26.83 7.17
N LEU A 552 -2.31 -25.64 7.52
CA LEU A 552 -1.43 -24.52 7.85
C LEU A 552 -0.77 -24.72 9.22
N ILE A 553 -1.49 -25.26 10.20
CA ILE A 553 -0.97 -25.61 11.53
C ILE A 553 0.20 -26.61 11.41
N ASN A 554 -0.01 -27.69 10.65
CA ASN A 554 1.01 -28.70 10.39
C ASN A 554 2.26 -28.08 9.77
N TYR A 555 2.08 -27.35 8.66
CA TYR A 555 3.19 -26.71 7.96
C TYR A 555 4.00 -25.77 8.86
N LEU A 556 3.34 -24.88 9.61
CA LEU A 556 4.04 -23.94 10.48
C LEU A 556 4.68 -24.61 11.70
N THR A 557 4.12 -25.72 12.17
CA THR A 557 4.75 -26.54 13.21
C THR A 557 6.05 -27.17 12.69
N LEU A 558 6.04 -27.73 11.48
CA LEU A 558 7.23 -28.29 10.83
C LEU A 558 8.31 -27.22 10.60
N VAL A 559 7.91 -26.02 10.15
CA VAL A 559 8.83 -24.88 9.99
C VAL A 559 9.51 -24.52 11.30
N ALA A 560 8.74 -24.43 12.39
CA ALA A 560 9.31 -24.09 13.68
C ALA A 560 10.17 -25.22 14.26
N GLU A 561 9.92 -26.50 13.93
CA GLU A 561 10.76 -27.61 14.43
C GLU A 561 12.12 -27.53 13.72
N GLU A 562 12.12 -27.23 12.42
CA GLU A 562 13.35 -26.93 11.69
C GLU A 562 14.11 -25.74 12.29
N VAL A 563 13.42 -24.70 12.77
CA VAL A 563 14.06 -23.59 13.51
C VAL A 563 14.76 -24.11 14.77
N ARG A 564 14.11 -24.99 15.54
CA ARG A 564 14.74 -25.61 16.73
C ARG A 564 15.95 -26.47 16.36
N GLU A 565 15.86 -27.25 15.30
CA GLU A 565 16.96 -28.04 14.77
C GLU A 565 18.16 -27.15 14.40
N TRP A 566 17.92 -26.04 13.70
CA TRP A 566 18.98 -25.08 13.37
C TRP A 566 19.56 -24.40 14.61
N MET A 567 18.74 -23.97 15.56
CA MET A 567 19.20 -23.37 16.82
C MET A 567 20.07 -24.36 17.62
N ALA A 568 19.66 -25.64 17.70
CA ALA A 568 20.43 -26.70 18.33
C ALA A 568 21.79 -26.89 17.65
N GLN A 569 21.83 -26.94 16.31
CA GLN A 569 23.08 -27.03 15.54
C GLN A 569 23.99 -25.81 15.70
N LEU A 570 23.40 -24.65 15.98
CA LEU A 570 24.09 -23.38 16.20
C LEU A 570 24.50 -23.16 17.67
N GLY A 571 24.14 -24.06 18.57
CA GLY A 571 24.44 -23.95 20.00
C GLY A 571 23.60 -22.89 20.73
N ILE A 572 22.41 -22.57 20.22
CA ILE A 572 21.55 -21.48 20.73
C ILE A 572 20.31 -22.07 21.39
N THR A 573 20.03 -21.67 22.64
CA THR A 573 18.86 -22.14 23.39
C THR A 573 17.62 -21.27 23.17
N ARG A 574 17.79 -19.97 22.93
CA ARG A 574 16.70 -18.99 22.78
C ARG A 574 16.85 -18.11 21.55
N MET A 575 15.75 -17.80 20.88
CA MET A 575 15.72 -16.92 19.71
C MET A 575 16.29 -15.53 20.01
N GLU A 576 16.09 -14.99 21.22
CA GLU A 576 16.68 -13.71 21.62
C GLU A 576 18.21 -13.68 21.53
N ASP A 577 18.87 -14.80 21.79
CA ASP A 577 20.34 -14.91 21.74
C ASP A 577 20.86 -15.01 20.30
N LEU A 578 19.97 -15.26 19.33
CA LEU A 578 20.24 -15.32 17.90
C LEU A 578 20.02 -13.98 17.20
N ILE A 579 19.09 -13.16 17.71
CA ILE A 579 18.65 -11.95 17.01
C ILE A 579 19.81 -10.95 16.85
N GLY A 580 20.10 -10.57 15.60
CA GLY A 580 21.18 -9.63 15.26
C GLY A 580 22.60 -10.23 15.28
N ARG A 581 22.74 -11.55 15.51
CA ARG A 581 24.01 -12.29 15.43
C ARG A 581 24.44 -12.59 14.00
N ALA A 582 24.58 -11.55 13.19
CA ALA A 582 25.00 -11.65 11.81
C ALA A 582 26.43 -12.19 11.65
N ASP A 583 27.23 -12.19 12.73
CA ASP A 583 28.54 -12.85 12.80
C ASP A 583 28.49 -14.37 12.60
N LEU A 584 27.35 -15.02 12.88
CA LEU A 584 27.15 -16.45 12.65
C LEU A 584 26.90 -16.81 11.18
N LEU A 585 26.71 -15.79 10.32
CA LEU A 585 26.60 -15.96 8.88
C LEU A 585 27.97 -15.78 8.21
N GLN A 586 28.13 -16.46 7.08
CA GLN A 586 29.26 -16.25 6.18
C GLN A 586 28.79 -16.33 4.72
N CYS A 587 29.46 -15.57 3.84
CA CYS A 587 29.18 -15.63 2.42
C CYS A 587 29.65 -16.97 1.85
N ALA A 588 28.85 -17.56 0.96
CA ALA A 588 29.28 -18.71 0.17
C ALA A 588 30.45 -18.30 -0.76
N PRO A 589 31.44 -19.18 -0.99
CA PRO A 589 32.59 -18.88 -1.86
C PRO A 589 32.21 -18.38 -3.27
N GLU A 590 31.09 -18.87 -3.78
CA GLU A 590 30.51 -18.56 -5.10
C GLU A 590 29.65 -17.28 -5.12
N ALA A 591 29.62 -16.49 -4.03
CA ALA A 591 28.84 -15.26 -3.98
C ALA A 591 29.35 -14.20 -4.97
N GLU A 592 28.54 -13.90 -5.99
CA GLU A 592 28.84 -12.90 -7.03
C GLU A 592 28.42 -11.47 -6.64
N VAL A 593 27.80 -11.30 -5.48
CA VAL A 593 27.36 -10.01 -4.93
C VAL A 593 28.03 -9.82 -3.57
N ALA A 594 28.53 -8.61 -3.31
CA ALA A 594 29.13 -8.29 -2.01
C ALA A 594 28.04 -8.29 -0.93
N LEU A 595 28.12 -9.16 0.08
CA LEU A 595 27.14 -9.24 1.17
C LEU A 595 27.72 -8.85 2.53
N HIS A 596 29.02 -8.54 2.61
CA HIS A 596 29.72 -8.26 3.86
C HIS A 596 29.07 -7.15 4.70
N ASP A 597 28.56 -6.10 4.05
CA ASP A 597 27.89 -4.98 4.73
C ASP A 597 26.56 -5.38 5.41
N LEU A 598 25.98 -6.51 5.02
CA LEU A 598 24.79 -7.07 5.66
C LEU A 598 25.14 -7.83 6.95
N LEU A 599 26.39 -8.31 7.06
CA LEU A 599 26.82 -9.25 8.10
C LEU A 599 27.46 -8.56 9.32
N VAL A 600 27.16 -7.28 9.54
CA VAL A 600 27.65 -6.52 10.70
C VAL A 600 26.87 -6.94 11.95
N PRO A 601 27.51 -7.55 12.96
CA PRO A 601 26.80 -8.05 14.12
C PRO A 601 26.33 -6.92 15.04
N HIS A 602 25.05 -6.95 15.38
CA HIS A 602 24.43 -6.05 16.36
C HIS A 602 23.40 -6.87 17.16
N PRO A 603 23.83 -7.62 18.19
CA PRO A 603 22.96 -8.50 18.97
C PRO A 603 22.06 -7.73 19.95
N GLU A 604 21.18 -6.91 19.39
CA GLU A 604 20.20 -6.12 20.12
C GLU A 604 18.80 -6.36 19.54
N TYR A 605 17.82 -6.45 20.42
CA TYR A 605 16.41 -6.68 20.09
C TYR A 605 15.49 -5.77 20.91
N SER A 606 14.19 -5.86 20.70
CA SER A 606 13.24 -4.99 21.39
C SER A 606 13.15 -5.36 22.87
N SER A 607 12.92 -4.37 23.72
CA SER A 607 12.78 -4.58 25.16
C SER A 607 11.42 -4.07 25.62
N PRO A 608 10.55 -4.93 26.18
CA PRO A 608 9.24 -4.51 26.66
C PRO A 608 9.30 -3.38 27.70
N SER A 609 10.39 -3.28 28.47
CA SER A 609 10.59 -2.21 29.48
C SER A 609 11.02 -0.87 28.89
N ALA A 610 11.37 -0.83 27.60
CA ALA A 610 11.77 0.40 26.90
C ALA A 610 10.59 1.10 26.19
N HIS A 611 9.38 0.56 26.28
CA HIS A 611 8.19 1.22 25.75
C HIS A 611 7.89 2.48 26.57
N ALA A 612 7.82 3.61 25.88
CA ALA A 612 7.50 4.88 26.49
C ALA A 612 6.00 4.95 26.80
N THR A 613 5.64 5.68 27.87
CA THR A 613 4.25 6.11 28.08
C THR A 613 3.78 6.87 26.84
N LEU A 614 2.68 6.43 26.26
CA LEU A 614 2.10 7.08 25.09
C LEU A 614 1.60 8.47 25.52
N PRO A 615 1.90 9.53 24.76
CA PRO A 615 1.36 10.85 25.05
C PRO A 615 -0.16 10.84 24.88
N SER A 616 -0.86 11.67 25.65
CA SER A 616 -2.30 11.85 25.60
C SER A 616 -2.66 13.32 25.83
N SER A 617 -3.84 13.75 25.37
CA SER A 617 -4.36 15.09 25.67
C SER A 617 -5.02 15.06 27.05
N PRO A 618 -4.70 16.03 27.94
CA PRO A 618 -5.40 16.15 29.23
C PRO A 618 -6.91 16.30 29.07
N VAL A 619 -7.36 17.01 28.02
CA VAL A 619 -8.78 17.14 27.69
C VAL A 619 -9.39 15.78 27.36
N ALA A 620 -8.71 14.97 26.54
CA ALA A 620 -9.19 13.63 26.17
C ALA A 620 -9.29 12.69 27.40
N GLU A 621 -8.32 12.75 28.31
CA GLU A 621 -8.34 11.98 29.56
C GLU A 621 -9.50 12.40 30.46
N GLN A 622 -9.71 13.70 30.64
CA GLN A 622 -10.77 14.23 31.47
C GLN A 622 -12.16 13.87 30.93
N LEU A 623 -12.33 13.91 29.61
CA LEU A 623 -13.57 13.51 28.94
C LEU A 623 -13.95 12.05 29.21
N LEU A 624 -12.97 11.13 29.24
CA LEU A 624 -13.24 9.72 29.55
C LEU A 624 -13.79 9.56 30.98
N ILE A 625 -13.18 10.26 31.94
CA ILE A 625 -13.59 10.22 33.35
C ILE A 625 -15.01 10.78 33.52
N GLU A 626 -15.28 11.95 32.92
CA GLU A 626 -16.58 12.63 33.06
C GLU A 626 -17.70 11.92 32.28
N ALA A 627 -17.37 11.13 31.26
CA ALA A 627 -18.34 10.39 30.46
C ALA A 627 -18.70 9.01 31.02
N GLU A 628 -18.12 8.57 32.13
CA GLU A 628 -18.26 7.20 32.65
C GLU A 628 -19.72 6.74 32.78
N GLU A 629 -20.61 7.58 33.33
CA GLU A 629 -22.04 7.24 33.47
C GLU A 629 -22.72 7.00 32.10
N ALA A 630 -22.36 7.79 31.07
CA ALA A 630 -22.87 7.58 29.72
C ALA A 630 -22.25 6.36 29.05
N LEU A 631 -20.95 6.10 29.29
CA LEU A 631 -20.25 4.90 28.82
C LEU A 631 -20.81 3.62 29.45
N ASN A 632 -21.43 3.71 30.62
CA ASN A 632 -22.16 2.61 31.28
C ASN A 632 -23.62 2.50 30.81
N GLY A 633 -24.10 3.44 29.99
CA GLY A 633 -25.47 3.46 29.49
C GLY A 633 -26.50 3.99 30.50
N GLU A 634 -26.06 4.69 31.55
CA GLU A 634 -26.92 5.10 32.67
C GLU A 634 -27.70 6.40 32.38
N ARG A 635 -27.00 7.44 31.91
CA ARG A 635 -27.62 8.72 31.50
C ARG A 635 -26.77 9.47 30.48
N SER A 636 -27.38 10.39 29.76
CA SER A 636 -26.64 11.30 28.87
C SER A 636 -25.84 12.34 29.67
N VAL A 637 -24.66 12.71 29.17
CA VAL A 637 -23.81 13.76 29.77
C VAL A 637 -23.57 14.92 28.80
N ILE A 638 -23.43 16.12 29.36
CA ILE A 638 -23.08 17.34 28.64
C ILE A 638 -21.83 17.92 29.29
N LEU A 639 -20.75 18.02 28.53
CA LEU A 639 -19.42 18.41 28.99
C LEU A 639 -18.98 19.69 28.27
N GLN A 640 -18.19 20.52 28.94
CA GLN A 640 -17.67 21.76 28.36
C GLN A 640 -16.21 21.96 28.75
N HIS A 641 -15.34 22.15 27.76
CA HIS A 641 -13.89 22.27 27.96
C HIS A 641 -13.25 23.34 27.06
N PRO A 642 -12.24 24.10 27.53
CA PRO A 642 -11.36 24.83 26.62
C PRO A 642 -10.52 23.83 25.80
N ILE A 643 -10.13 24.22 24.58
CA ILE A 643 -9.27 23.39 23.72
C ILE A 643 -8.18 24.23 23.05
N SER A 644 -7.00 23.63 22.88
CA SER A 644 -5.86 24.23 22.20
C SER A 644 -5.37 23.34 21.05
N ASN A 645 -4.55 23.90 20.15
CA ASN A 645 -4.03 23.14 19.01
C ASN A 645 -3.08 22.00 19.44
N GLY A 646 -2.62 22.00 20.71
CA GLY A 646 -1.89 20.89 21.31
C GLY A 646 -2.77 19.69 21.67
N ASP A 647 -4.08 19.90 21.81
CA ASP A 647 -5.07 18.85 22.11
C ASP A 647 -5.48 18.15 20.81
N ARG A 648 -4.80 17.05 20.52
CA ARG A 648 -4.95 16.27 19.29
C ARG A 648 -5.87 15.07 19.53
N SER A 649 -6.58 14.68 18.49
CA SER A 649 -7.43 13.48 18.46
C SER A 649 -8.50 13.46 19.55
N VAL A 650 -8.91 14.62 20.05
CA VAL A 650 -9.96 14.75 21.07
C VAL A 650 -11.25 14.11 20.55
N GLY A 651 -11.79 13.18 21.36
CA GLY A 651 -12.95 12.35 21.01
C GLY A 651 -12.59 10.92 20.57
N ALA A 652 -11.38 10.66 20.08
CA ALA A 652 -11.00 9.32 19.59
C ALA A 652 -11.06 8.25 20.69
N SER A 653 -10.57 8.56 21.90
CA SER A 653 -10.56 7.62 23.02
C SER A 653 -11.97 7.29 23.53
N LEU A 654 -12.87 8.30 23.56
CA LEU A 654 -14.29 8.08 23.84
C LEU A 654 -14.92 7.16 22.79
N ALA A 655 -14.65 7.42 21.51
CA ALA A 655 -15.18 6.60 20.43
C ALA A 655 -14.70 5.15 20.50
N GLY A 656 -13.43 4.96 20.83
CA GLY A 656 -12.82 3.65 21.06
C GLY A 656 -13.49 2.87 22.19
N GLU A 657 -13.73 3.52 23.33
CA GLU A 657 -14.38 2.91 24.48
C GLU A 657 -15.84 2.51 24.18
N ILE A 658 -16.59 3.40 23.52
CA ILE A 658 -17.96 3.12 23.07
C ILE A 658 -17.96 1.93 22.10
N ALA A 659 -17.08 1.92 21.10
CA ALA A 659 -17.02 0.85 20.10
C ALA A 659 -16.57 -0.49 20.70
N SER A 660 -15.69 -0.48 21.71
CA SER A 660 -15.29 -1.69 22.42
C SER A 660 -16.46 -2.32 23.20
N ARG A 661 -17.34 -1.49 23.78
CA ARG A 661 -18.51 -1.94 24.55
C ARG A 661 -19.72 -2.30 23.67
N TYR A 662 -20.00 -1.48 22.67
CA TYR A 662 -21.27 -1.49 21.94
C TYR A 662 -21.12 -1.69 20.42
N GLY A 663 -19.89 -1.81 19.91
CA GLY A 663 -19.62 -1.98 18.49
C GLY A 663 -20.06 -0.78 17.64
N ASN A 664 -20.32 -1.03 16.35
CA ASN A 664 -20.74 0.02 15.41
C ASN A 664 -22.10 0.66 15.74
N ALA A 665 -22.91 0.05 16.61
CA ALA A 665 -24.22 0.59 17.01
C ALA A 665 -24.09 1.88 17.84
N GLY A 666 -22.98 2.05 18.56
CA GLY A 666 -22.77 3.20 19.45
C GLY A 666 -23.57 3.11 20.76
N LEU A 667 -23.70 4.24 21.46
CA LEU A 667 -24.33 4.27 22.79
C LEU A 667 -25.83 3.91 22.75
N PRO A 668 -26.32 3.03 23.65
CA PRO A 668 -27.72 2.64 23.68
C PRO A 668 -28.58 3.66 24.45
N GLY A 669 -29.41 4.43 23.73
CA GLY A 669 -30.44 5.29 24.33
C GLY A 669 -29.92 6.53 25.10
N VAL A 670 -28.60 6.70 25.19
CA VAL A 670 -27.93 7.85 25.83
C VAL A 670 -26.96 8.53 24.86
N SER A 671 -26.46 9.71 25.22
CA SER A 671 -25.52 10.47 24.41
C SER A 671 -24.47 11.19 25.25
N ILE A 672 -23.31 11.42 24.63
CA ILE A 672 -22.23 12.26 25.18
C ILE A 672 -22.16 13.50 24.29
N THR A 673 -22.45 14.66 24.86
CA THR A 673 -22.34 15.95 24.17
C THR A 673 -21.20 16.75 24.75
N CYS A 674 -20.19 17.08 23.96
CA CYS A 674 -19.04 17.86 24.39
C CYS A 674 -19.00 19.20 23.63
N THR A 675 -18.90 20.31 24.35
CA THR A 675 -18.74 21.66 23.80
C THR A 675 -17.35 22.18 24.09
N PHE A 676 -16.65 22.63 23.05
CA PHE A 676 -15.29 23.11 23.12
C PHE A 676 -15.18 24.57 22.69
N HIS A 677 -14.25 25.30 23.32
CA HIS A 677 -13.94 26.68 22.95
C HIS A 677 -12.44 26.83 22.71
N GLY A 678 -12.06 27.29 21.52
CA GLY A 678 -10.66 27.48 21.13
C GLY A 678 -10.31 26.83 19.80
N ALA A 679 -9.04 26.46 19.62
CA ALA A 679 -8.56 25.86 18.38
C ALA A 679 -8.25 24.38 18.61
N ALA A 680 -8.91 23.45 17.93
CA ALA A 680 -8.64 22.03 18.09
C ALA A 680 -7.41 21.59 17.28
N GLY A 681 -6.58 20.71 17.85
CA GLY A 681 -5.46 20.09 17.15
C GLY A 681 -5.89 19.14 16.03
N GLN A 682 -4.90 18.47 15.44
CA GLN A 682 -5.13 17.47 14.39
C GLN A 682 -6.09 16.36 14.84
N SER A 683 -6.88 15.83 13.89
CA SER A 683 -7.76 14.67 14.10
C SER A 683 -8.91 14.87 15.10
N PHE A 684 -9.39 16.11 15.26
CA PHE A 684 -10.56 16.38 16.11
C PHE A 684 -11.78 15.55 15.69
N GLY A 685 -12.36 14.81 16.64
CA GLY A 685 -13.50 13.92 16.38
C GLY A 685 -13.18 12.73 15.46
N ALA A 686 -11.91 12.34 15.32
CA ALA A 686 -11.56 11.12 14.61
C ALA A 686 -12.29 9.91 15.20
N PHE A 687 -12.74 9.01 14.32
CA PHE A 687 -13.46 7.77 14.65
C PHE A 687 -14.78 7.96 15.39
N CYS A 688 -15.37 9.17 15.40
CA CYS A 688 -16.65 9.46 16.06
C CYS A 688 -17.73 8.41 15.73
N VAL A 689 -18.49 7.99 16.75
CA VAL A 689 -19.50 6.91 16.68
C VAL A 689 -20.89 7.42 17.05
N PRO A 690 -21.97 6.67 16.76
CA PRO A 690 -23.32 7.04 17.19
C PRO A 690 -23.40 7.26 18.71
N GLY A 691 -24.14 8.29 19.12
CA GLY A 691 -24.24 8.73 20.52
C GLY A 691 -23.28 9.85 20.92
N MET A 692 -22.26 10.15 20.11
CA MET A 692 -21.35 11.28 20.34
C MET A 692 -21.79 12.55 19.60
N ARG A 693 -21.69 13.71 20.26
CA ARG A 693 -21.93 15.03 19.67
C ARG A 693 -20.84 16.00 20.10
N LEU A 694 -20.02 16.46 19.17
CA LEU A 694 -18.90 17.35 19.43
C LEU A 694 -19.19 18.72 18.82
N PHE A 695 -19.28 19.75 19.65
CA PHE A 695 -19.47 21.14 19.25
C PHE A 695 -18.19 21.90 19.52
N LEU A 696 -17.68 22.63 18.52
CA LEU A 696 -16.48 23.45 18.63
C LEU A 696 -16.81 24.88 18.22
N HIS A 697 -16.70 25.79 19.18
CA HIS A 697 -16.75 27.23 18.94
C HIS A 697 -15.32 27.76 18.79
N GLY A 698 -14.90 27.95 17.54
CA GLY A 698 -13.53 28.26 17.16
C GLY A 698 -13.17 27.65 15.82
N GLU A 699 -12.01 26.99 15.74
CA GLU A 699 -11.45 26.42 14.51
C GLU A 699 -10.76 25.07 14.78
N ALA A 700 -10.60 24.23 13.77
CA ALA A 700 -9.88 22.97 13.88
C ALA A 700 -8.81 22.83 12.79
N ASN A 701 -7.76 22.07 13.08
CA ASN A 701 -6.73 21.77 12.08
C ASN A 701 -7.18 20.62 11.13
N ASP A 702 -6.23 19.90 10.53
CA ASP A 702 -6.47 18.82 9.59
C ASP A 702 -7.18 17.60 10.22
N TYR A 703 -7.74 16.75 9.36
CA TYR A 703 -8.26 15.42 9.69
C TYR A 703 -9.52 15.40 10.59
N VAL A 704 -10.27 16.49 10.65
CA VAL A 704 -11.58 16.53 11.36
C VAL A 704 -12.47 15.37 10.90
N GLY A 705 -13.02 14.61 11.84
CA GLY A 705 -13.94 13.50 11.54
C GLY A 705 -13.31 12.36 10.73
N LYS A 706 -11.97 12.24 10.73
CA LYS A 706 -11.24 11.15 10.08
C LYS A 706 -11.80 9.79 10.49
N SER A 707 -12.18 8.98 9.49
CA SER A 707 -12.76 7.64 9.67
C SER A 707 -13.91 7.57 10.69
N MET A 708 -14.72 8.63 10.81
CA MET A 708 -15.93 8.59 11.64
C MET A 708 -16.96 7.59 11.08
N THR A 709 -17.69 6.93 11.96
CA THR A 709 -18.71 5.91 11.63
C THR A 709 -20.11 6.29 12.09
N GLY A 710 -20.23 7.33 12.91
CA GLY A 710 -21.49 7.96 13.27
C GLY A 710 -21.27 9.24 14.08
N GLY A 711 -22.30 9.65 14.80
CA GLY A 711 -22.26 10.84 15.65
C GLY A 711 -22.32 12.15 14.86
N GLN A 712 -22.11 13.25 15.56
CA GLN A 712 -22.22 14.60 15.01
C GLN A 712 -21.02 15.46 15.43
N ILE A 713 -20.43 16.16 14.46
CA ILE A 713 -19.39 17.16 14.68
C ILE A 713 -19.90 18.49 14.12
N VAL A 714 -19.90 19.53 14.95
CA VAL A 714 -20.32 20.88 14.57
C VAL A 714 -19.19 21.84 14.91
N ILE A 715 -18.73 22.61 13.92
CA ILE A 715 -17.67 23.60 14.09
C ILE A 715 -18.21 24.94 13.59
N ALA A 716 -18.17 25.94 14.44
CA ALA A 716 -18.62 27.29 14.11
C ALA A 716 -17.67 28.34 14.70
N PRO A 717 -17.57 29.53 14.09
CA PRO A 717 -16.81 30.62 14.67
C PRO A 717 -17.31 30.96 16.08
N PRO A 718 -16.45 31.57 16.94
CA PRO A 718 -16.90 32.10 18.21
C PRO A 718 -18.04 33.11 18.02
N VAL A 719 -18.95 33.18 19.00
CA VAL A 719 -20.07 34.13 18.97
C VAL A 719 -19.53 35.56 18.85
N GLY A 720 -20.04 36.32 17.88
CA GLY A 720 -19.62 37.70 17.63
C GLY A 720 -18.31 37.84 16.84
N ALA A 721 -17.85 36.77 16.16
CA ALA A 721 -16.73 36.86 15.23
C ALA A 721 -16.94 38.01 14.21
N PRO A 722 -15.94 38.89 13.99
CA PRO A 722 -16.11 40.09 13.17
C PRO A 722 -15.99 39.84 11.67
N PHE A 723 -15.81 38.58 11.26
CA PHE A 723 -15.54 38.18 9.89
C PHE A 723 -16.65 37.28 9.34
N GLU A 724 -16.78 37.26 8.02
CA GLU A 724 -17.75 36.41 7.32
C GLU A 724 -17.23 34.97 7.24
N SER A 725 -18.02 34.01 7.70
CA SER A 725 -17.60 32.61 7.80
C SER A 725 -17.23 32.02 6.43
N GLN A 726 -17.99 32.33 5.39
CA GLN A 726 -17.80 31.74 4.06
C GLN A 726 -16.52 32.20 3.34
N GLU A 727 -15.88 33.27 3.83
CA GLU A 727 -14.62 33.80 3.29
C GLU A 727 -13.39 33.34 4.08
N ASN A 728 -13.57 32.60 5.19
CA ASN A 728 -12.49 32.26 6.11
C ASN A 728 -12.36 30.75 6.31
N ALA A 729 -11.13 30.28 6.47
CA ALA A 729 -10.86 28.88 6.81
C ALA A 729 -11.31 28.60 8.25
N ILE A 730 -11.90 27.42 8.47
CA ILE A 730 -12.32 26.95 9.80
C ILE A 730 -11.88 25.52 10.11
N VAL A 731 -11.60 24.74 9.06
CA VAL A 731 -11.05 23.38 9.15
C VAL A 731 -9.90 23.20 8.16
N GLY A 732 -8.94 22.36 8.50
CA GLY A 732 -7.79 22.05 7.65
C GLY A 732 -8.11 21.12 6.47
N ASN A 733 -7.12 20.30 6.12
CA ASN A 733 -7.10 19.38 5.00
C ASN A 733 -7.60 17.98 5.37
N THR A 734 -7.93 17.17 4.36
CA THR A 734 -8.20 15.73 4.50
C THR A 734 -9.30 15.43 5.54
N VAL A 735 -10.25 16.35 5.66
CA VAL A 735 -11.43 16.23 6.52
C VAL A 735 -12.31 15.07 6.06
N LEU A 736 -12.86 14.31 7.00
CA LEU A 736 -13.68 13.10 6.74
C LEU A 736 -12.96 11.98 5.98
N TYR A 737 -11.63 11.90 6.07
CA TYR A 737 -10.88 10.89 5.34
C TYR A 737 -11.37 9.46 5.65
N GLY A 738 -11.92 8.80 4.65
CA GLY A 738 -12.38 7.42 4.76
C GLY A 738 -13.62 7.23 5.65
N ALA A 739 -14.38 8.28 5.98
CA ALA A 739 -15.52 8.18 6.89
C ALA A 739 -16.58 7.16 6.39
N THR A 740 -17.19 6.40 7.30
CA THR A 740 -18.25 5.41 7.01
C THR A 740 -19.49 5.63 7.89
N GLY A 741 -19.83 6.90 8.19
CA GLY A 741 -21.14 7.35 8.68
C GLY A 741 -21.09 8.52 9.67
N GLY A 742 -22.17 9.32 9.77
CA GLY A 742 -22.30 10.46 10.70
C GLY A 742 -22.35 11.84 10.03
N GLN A 743 -22.42 12.90 10.84
CA GLN A 743 -22.69 14.27 10.36
C GLN A 743 -21.56 15.24 10.70
N LEU A 744 -21.12 16.03 9.73
CA LEU A 744 -20.22 17.16 9.91
C LEU A 744 -20.87 18.46 9.41
N PHE A 745 -20.95 19.45 10.29
CA PHE A 745 -21.38 20.80 9.94
C PHE A 745 -20.28 21.80 10.30
N ALA A 746 -19.73 22.51 9.32
CA ALA A 746 -18.68 23.49 9.54
C ALA A 746 -19.03 24.84 8.91
N ALA A 747 -19.11 25.90 9.72
CA ALA A 747 -19.39 27.27 9.29
C ALA A 747 -18.10 28.00 8.90
N GLY A 748 -17.60 27.63 7.72
CA GLY A 748 -16.48 28.28 7.05
C GLY A 748 -15.91 27.41 5.94
N ARG A 749 -14.68 27.71 5.51
CA ARG A 749 -13.98 27.01 4.43
C ARG A 749 -13.09 25.88 4.96
N ALA A 750 -13.00 24.80 4.19
CA ALA A 750 -12.04 23.72 4.38
C ALA A 750 -10.82 23.88 3.45
N GLY A 751 -9.71 23.25 3.84
CA GLY A 751 -8.53 23.09 2.99
C GLY A 751 -8.72 22.09 1.84
N GLU A 752 -7.62 21.48 1.40
CA GLU A 752 -7.60 20.49 0.33
C GLU A 752 -8.20 19.15 0.76
N ARG A 753 -8.64 18.36 -0.22
CA ARG A 753 -9.08 16.95 -0.03
C ARG A 753 -10.21 16.77 0.98
N PHE A 754 -11.09 17.76 1.08
CA PHE A 754 -12.31 17.64 1.87
C PHE A 754 -13.13 16.42 1.41
N ALA A 755 -13.54 15.58 2.35
CA ALA A 755 -14.28 14.34 2.09
C ALA A 755 -13.57 13.34 1.17
N VAL A 756 -12.23 13.33 1.16
CA VAL A 756 -11.45 12.32 0.43
C VAL A 756 -11.79 10.92 0.95
N ARG A 757 -12.10 9.98 0.04
CA ARG A 757 -12.55 8.63 0.38
C ARG A 757 -13.79 8.56 1.29
N ASN A 758 -14.61 9.61 1.38
CA ASN A 758 -15.87 9.54 2.13
C ASN A 758 -16.73 8.39 1.58
N SER A 759 -17.23 7.56 2.49
CA SER A 759 -17.94 6.32 2.19
C SER A 759 -19.29 6.24 2.89
N GLY A 760 -19.75 7.32 3.53
CA GLY A 760 -21.06 7.33 4.20
C GLY A 760 -21.40 8.56 5.05
N ALA A 761 -20.48 9.50 5.27
CA ALA A 761 -20.76 10.69 6.07
C ALA A 761 -21.53 11.75 5.29
N LEU A 762 -22.37 12.49 6.02
CA LEU A 762 -23.06 13.69 5.59
C LEU A 762 -22.25 14.92 6.01
N ALA A 763 -21.99 15.84 5.08
CA ALA A 763 -21.24 17.06 5.38
C ALA A 763 -21.89 18.31 4.77
N VAL A 764 -21.89 19.42 5.52
CA VAL A 764 -22.23 20.76 5.00
C VAL A 764 -21.12 21.74 5.39
N ILE A 765 -20.58 22.45 4.40
CA ILE A 765 -19.42 23.36 4.50
C ILE A 765 -19.64 24.59 3.61
N GLU A 766 -19.01 25.73 3.90
CA GLU A 766 -19.21 26.99 3.17
C GLU A 766 -18.21 27.22 2.03
N GLY A 767 -17.17 26.39 1.92
CA GLY A 767 -16.23 26.39 0.81
C GLY A 767 -15.15 25.31 1.00
N VAL A 768 -14.48 24.92 -0.09
CA VAL A 768 -13.48 23.84 -0.08
C VAL A 768 -12.30 24.15 -1.00
N GLY A 769 -11.12 23.63 -0.67
CA GLY A 769 -9.92 23.68 -1.51
C GLY A 769 -9.94 22.68 -2.68
N ASP A 770 -8.76 22.42 -3.24
CA ASP A 770 -8.57 21.46 -4.35
C ASP A 770 -8.90 20.02 -3.90
N HIS A 771 -9.29 19.17 -4.85
CA HIS A 771 -9.50 17.73 -4.65
C HIS A 771 -10.65 17.35 -3.68
N ALA A 772 -11.64 18.22 -3.48
CA ALA A 772 -12.81 17.85 -2.69
C ALA A 772 -13.57 16.66 -3.33
N CYS A 773 -14.08 15.77 -2.48
CA CYS A 773 -14.74 14.51 -2.84
C CYS A 773 -13.86 13.54 -3.64
N GLU A 774 -12.53 13.67 -3.60
CA GLU A 774 -11.60 12.76 -4.27
C GLU A 774 -11.81 11.32 -3.76
N TYR A 775 -11.97 10.36 -4.67
CA TYR A 775 -12.25 8.95 -4.37
C TYR A 775 -13.50 8.67 -3.50
N MET A 776 -14.47 9.58 -3.39
CA MET A 776 -15.70 9.34 -2.61
C MET A 776 -16.49 8.12 -3.14
N THR A 777 -16.94 7.24 -2.23
CA THR A 777 -17.70 6.01 -2.52
C THR A 777 -19.06 5.95 -1.83
N GLY A 778 -19.46 7.02 -1.14
CA GLY A 778 -20.76 7.10 -0.47
C GLY A 778 -20.86 8.37 0.39
N GLY A 779 -22.04 8.61 0.94
CA GLY A 779 -22.34 9.82 1.71
C GLY A 779 -22.84 10.98 0.86
N MET A 780 -23.04 12.13 1.50
CA MET A 780 -23.51 13.36 0.87
C MET A 780 -22.69 14.56 1.31
N VAL A 781 -22.29 15.41 0.37
CA VAL A 781 -21.52 16.63 0.66
C VAL A 781 -22.23 17.85 0.07
N VAL A 782 -22.48 18.87 0.89
CA VAL A 782 -23.03 20.15 0.44
C VAL A 782 -21.97 21.23 0.64
N VAL A 783 -21.60 21.91 -0.44
CA VAL A 783 -20.68 23.04 -0.44
C VAL A 783 -21.46 24.31 -0.77
N LEU A 784 -21.60 25.21 0.20
CA LEU A 784 -22.37 26.45 0.10
C LEU A 784 -21.56 27.62 -0.49
N GLY A 785 -20.48 27.34 -1.21
CA GLY A 785 -19.62 28.38 -1.78
C GLY A 785 -18.51 27.84 -2.67
N GLU A 786 -17.37 28.53 -2.66
CA GLU A 786 -16.28 28.28 -3.62
C GLU A 786 -15.65 26.88 -3.47
N THR A 787 -15.33 26.24 -4.60
CA THR A 787 -14.55 24.98 -4.63
C THR A 787 -13.18 25.17 -5.28
N GLY A 788 -12.20 24.35 -4.92
CA GLY A 788 -10.97 24.20 -5.69
C GLY A 788 -11.13 23.36 -6.97
N ARG A 789 -9.99 23.05 -7.60
CA ARG A 789 -9.86 22.25 -8.83
C ARG A 789 -9.95 20.74 -8.55
N ASN A 790 -10.16 19.97 -9.62
CA ASN A 790 -10.18 18.51 -9.61
C ASN A 790 -11.24 17.92 -8.65
N PHE A 791 -12.36 18.62 -8.48
CA PHE A 791 -13.48 18.17 -7.64
C PHE A 791 -14.05 16.85 -8.16
N GLY A 792 -14.28 15.88 -7.28
CA GLY A 792 -14.90 14.58 -7.61
C GLY A 792 -13.98 13.64 -8.40
N ALA A 793 -12.67 13.88 -8.46
CA ALA A 793 -11.74 12.96 -9.12
C ALA A 793 -11.77 11.58 -8.46
N GLY A 794 -12.02 10.52 -9.23
CA GLY A 794 -12.13 9.17 -8.67
C GLY A 794 -13.41 8.90 -7.86
N MET A 795 -14.34 9.86 -7.76
CA MET A 795 -15.63 9.67 -7.07
C MET A 795 -16.48 8.65 -7.84
N SER A 796 -16.84 7.55 -7.18
CA SER A 796 -17.52 6.41 -7.80
C SER A 796 -18.89 6.10 -7.20
N SER A 797 -19.27 6.74 -6.10
CA SER A 797 -20.59 6.64 -5.46
C SER A 797 -20.79 7.81 -4.48
N GLY A 798 -22.04 8.06 -4.07
CA GLY A 798 -22.46 9.22 -3.28
C GLY A 798 -22.89 10.42 -4.14
N VAL A 799 -23.31 11.49 -3.49
CA VAL A 799 -23.78 12.72 -4.14
C VAL A 799 -23.17 13.96 -3.50
N ALA A 800 -22.90 14.99 -4.30
CA ALA A 800 -22.53 16.29 -3.78
C ALA A 800 -23.35 17.43 -4.40
N TYR A 801 -23.55 18.49 -3.64
CA TYR A 801 -24.23 19.71 -4.06
C TYR A 801 -23.30 20.90 -3.92
N VAL A 802 -23.16 21.68 -4.98
CA VAL A 802 -22.25 22.84 -5.00
C VAL A 802 -23.03 24.09 -5.39
N LEU A 803 -23.02 25.10 -4.51
CA LEU A 803 -23.58 26.42 -4.79
C LEU A 803 -22.58 27.24 -5.63
N ASP A 804 -22.80 27.30 -6.94
CA ASP A 804 -21.88 27.95 -7.90
C ASP A 804 -22.33 29.38 -8.24
N ARG A 805 -22.01 30.32 -7.35
CA ARG A 805 -22.40 31.75 -7.49
C ARG A 805 -21.67 32.45 -8.64
N ASP A 806 -20.44 32.04 -8.94
CA ASP A 806 -19.59 32.67 -9.96
C ASP A 806 -19.60 31.95 -11.32
N TYR A 807 -20.41 30.89 -11.46
CA TYR A 807 -20.50 30.06 -12.67
C TYR A 807 -19.15 29.43 -13.09
N LEU A 808 -18.25 29.18 -12.14
CA LEU A 808 -16.91 28.65 -12.40
C LEU A 808 -16.80 27.14 -12.20
N PHE A 809 -17.78 26.51 -11.55
CA PHE A 809 -17.68 25.09 -11.15
C PHE A 809 -17.51 24.14 -12.34
N HIS A 810 -18.12 24.45 -13.50
CA HIS A 810 -18.01 23.66 -14.73
C HIS A 810 -16.57 23.48 -15.26
N ARG A 811 -15.61 24.31 -14.81
CA ARG A 811 -14.17 24.23 -15.13
C ARG A 811 -13.34 23.57 -14.03
N ARG A 812 -13.92 23.37 -12.85
CA ARG A 812 -13.21 22.93 -11.64
C ARG A 812 -13.44 21.45 -11.32
N TYR A 813 -14.52 20.84 -11.79
CA TYR A 813 -14.77 19.41 -11.60
C TYR A 813 -13.99 18.52 -12.57
N ASN A 814 -13.65 17.31 -12.12
CA ASN A 814 -13.04 16.27 -12.94
C ASN A 814 -14.12 15.50 -13.73
N ARG A 815 -13.96 15.39 -15.05
CA ARG A 815 -14.99 14.84 -15.94
C ARG A 815 -14.92 13.33 -16.19
N ASP A 816 -13.91 12.68 -15.60
CA ASP A 816 -13.57 11.29 -15.92
C ASP A 816 -14.65 10.32 -15.43
N LEU A 817 -15.15 10.49 -14.20
CA LEU A 817 -16.14 9.60 -13.58
C LEU A 817 -17.44 10.28 -13.16
N VAL A 818 -17.42 11.59 -12.89
CA VAL A 818 -18.60 12.32 -12.45
C VAL A 818 -19.16 13.23 -13.55
N GLU A 819 -20.42 13.57 -13.38
CA GLU A 819 -21.14 14.56 -14.17
C GLU A 819 -21.83 15.57 -13.25
N ILE A 820 -22.20 16.70 -13.83
CA ILE A 820 -22.90 17.78 -13.13
C ILE A 820 -24.24 18.01 -13.81
N GLN A 821 -25.29 18.22 -13.01
CA GLN A 821 -26.64 18.47 -13.48
C GLN A 821 -27.29 19.57 -12.64
N ARG A 822 -28.21 20.33 -13.24
CA ARG A 822 -29.11 21.19 -12.47
C ARG A 822 -30.17 20.32 -11.81
N ILE A 823 -30.70 20.77 -10.67
CA ILE A 823 -31.76 20.07 -9.95
C ILE A 823 -33.09 20.44 -10.61
N GLU A 824 -33.87 19.44 -11.01
CA GLU A 824 -35.18 19.63 -11.65
C GLU A 824 -36.34 19.23 -10.72
N ASP A 825 -36.12 18.27 -9.81
CA ASP A 825 -37.15 17.81 -8.87
C ASP A 825 -37.27 18.80 -7.68
N GLY A 826 -38.45 19.41 -7.53
CA GLY A 826 -38.76 20.31 -6.42
C GLY A 826 -38.65 19.65 -5.04
N ARG A 827 -38.84 18.33 -4.94
CA ARG A 827 -38.70 17.59 -3.67
C ARG A 827 -37.24 17.51 -3.23
N GLU A 828 -36.32 17.35 -4.18
CA GLU A 828 -34.88 17.34 -3.91
C GLU A 828 -34.42 18.71 -3.41
N TYR A 829 -34.96 19.79 -3.97
CA TYR A 829 -34.77 21.14 -3.41
C TYR A 829 -35.31 21.28 -1.99
N GLY A 830 -36.47 20.70 -1.68
CA GLY A 830 -37.03 20.68 -0.33
C GLY A 830 -36.10 19.99 0.68
N ALA A 831 -35.59 18.80 0.34
CA ALA A 831 -34.64 18.08 1.18
C ALA A 831 -33.33 18.85 1.40
N LEU A 832 -32.81 19.51 0.34
CA LEU A 832 -31.62 20.35 0.45
C LEU A 832 -31.88 21.59 1.34
N TYR A 833 -33.05 22.22 1.21
CA TYR A 833 -33.46 23.34 2.08
C TYR A 833 -33.52 22.93 3.55
N ASP A 834 -34.16 21.80 3.87
CA ASP A 834 -34.28 21.29 5.24
C ASP A 834 -32.91 20.96 5.88
N LEU A 835 -32.00 20.42 5.07
CA LEU A 835 -30.63 20.15 5.47
C LEU A 835 -29.87 21.46 5.76
N ILE A 836 -29.94 22.44 4.87
CA ILE A 836 -29.28 23.75 5.05
C ILE A 836 -29.90 24.49 6.24
N GLN A 837 -31.21 24.36 6.48
CA GLN A 837 -31.87 24.88 7.67
C GLN A 837 -31.36 24.21 8.94
N THR A 838 -31.16 22.88 8.92
CA THR A 838 -30.56 22.17 10.05
C THR A 838 -29.13 22.60 10.30
N TYR A 839 -28.34 22.76 9.24
CA TYR A 839 -27.00 23.32 9.29
C TYR A 839 -26.98 24.73 9.91
N ALA A 840 -27.83 25.65 9.44
CA ALA A 840 -27.93 27.02 9.94
C ALA A 840 -28.30 27.04 11.43
N ARG A 841 -29.25 26.20 11.87
CA ARG A 841 -29.62 26.08 13.29
C ARG A 841 -28.49 25.55 14.16
N LYS A 842 -27.72 24.57 13.67
CA LYS A 842 -26.65 23.91 14.42
C LYS A 842 -25.38 24.77 14.52
N THR A 843 -25.04 25.47 13.45
CA THR A 843 -23.83 26.28 13.36
C THR A 843 -24.06 27.75 13.71
N HIS A 844 -25.31 28.19 13.77
CA HIS A 844 -25.68 29.60 13.83
C HIS A 844 -25.07 30.42 12.67
N SER A 845 -24.83 29.79 11.52
CA SER A 845 -24.30 30.46 10.33
C SER A 845 -25.25 31.56 9.84
N THR A 846 -24.78 32.80 9.92
CA THR A 846 -25.50 33.96 9.37
C THR A 846 -25.55 33.88 7.84
N TYR A 847 -24.49 33.37 7.21
CA TYR A 847 -24.43 33.15 5.77
C TYR A 847 -25.50 32.17 5.28
N ALA A 848 -25.59 30.99 5.89
CA ALA A 848 -26.63 30.03 5.52
C ALA A 848 -28.04 30.54 5.80
N THR A 849 -28.23 31.34 6.86
CA THR A 849 -29.52 32.01 7.12
C THR A 849 -29.89 32.98 6.00
N HIS A 850 -28.93 33.77 5.49
CA HIS A 850 -29.14 34.63 4.33
C HIS A 850 -29.47 33.83 3.06
N LEU A 851 -28.77 32.72 2.83
CA LEU A 851 -29.05 31.83 1.70
C LEU A 851 -30.49 31.28 1.74
N LEU A 852 -30.96 30.86 2.92
CA LEU A 852 -32.33 30.36 3.10
C LEU A 852 -33.38 31.46 2.90
N ASN A 853 -33.09 32.68 3.33
CA ASN A 853 -33.99 33.83 3.12
C ASN A 853 -34.14 34.21 1.64
N ASP A 854 -33.11 33.99 0.83
CA ASP A 854 -33.09 34.25 -0.62
C ASP A 854 -33.20 32.96 -1.47
N TRP A 855 -33.78 31.90 -0.89
CA TRP A 855 -33.75 30.54 -1.46
C TRP A 855 -34.26 30.47 -2.91
N GLU A 856 -35.36 31.15 -3.22
CA GLU A 856 -35.97 31.12 -4.55
C GLU A 856 -35.04 31.65 -5.64
N HIS A 857 -34.15 32.60 -5.31
CA HIS A 857 -33.16 33.11 -6.24
C HIS A 857 -31.95 32.17 -6.36
N ILE A 858 -31.43 31.68 -5.23
CA ILE A 858 -30.17 30.93 -5.22
C ILE A 858 -30.31 29.45 -5.58
N ARG A 859 -31.49 28.84 -5.41
CA ARG A 859 -31.64 27.39 -5.60
C ARG A 859 -31.27 26.93 -7.01
N GLY A 860 -31.49 27.78 -8.02
CA GLY A 860 -31.12 27.51 -9.41
C GLY A 860 -29.61 27.48 -9.67
N LEU A 861 -28.80 27.95 -8.73
CA LEU A 861 -27.33 28.01 -8.84
C LEU A 861 -26.65 26.74 -8.34
N PHE A 862 -27.37 25.84 -7.69
CA PHE A 862 -26.81 24.56 -7.28
C PHE A 862 -26.51 23.67 -8.49
N TRP A 863 -25.36 22.99 -8.40
CA TRP A 863 -25.05 21.81 -9.20
C TRP A 863 -25.18 20.57 -8.33
N ARG A 864 -25.90 19.57 -8.83
CA ARG A 864 -25.77 18.19 -8.35
C ARG A 864 -24.58 17.55 -9.06
N VAL A 865 -23.70 16.93 -8.29
CA VAL A 865 -22.51 16.21 -8.75
C VAL A 865 -22.63 14.76 -8.35
N GLN A 866 -22.57 13.86 -9.33
CA GLN A 866 -22.73 12.43 -9.09
C GLN A 866 -21.92 11.60 -10.10
N PRO A 867 -21.54 10.36 -9.76
CA PRO A 867 -20.97 9.44 -10.73
C PRO A 867 -21.93 9.17 -11.90
N ARG A 868 -21.37 8.99 -13.09
CA ARG A 868 -22.15 8.70 -14.30
C ARG A 868 -22.95 7.41 -14.13
N GLY A 869 -24.23 7.46 -14.50
CA GLY A 869 -25.13 6.29 -14.44
C GLY A 869 -25.63 5.94 -13.03
N THR A 870 -25.53 6.87 -12.07
CA THR A 870 -26.13 6.75 -10.75
C THR A 870 -27.19 7.84 -10.55
N GLU A 871 -28.22 7.56 -9.74
CA GLU A 871 -29.25 8.52 -9.34
C GLU A 871 -29.36 8.47 -7.80
N THR A 872 -28.41 9.12 -7.13
CA THR A 872 -28.47 9.32 -5.67
C THR A 872 -28.78 10.79 -5.42
N THR A 873 -29.77 11.07 -4.59
CA THR A 873 -30.31 12.41 -4.37
C THR A 873 -30.38 12.74 -2.88
N ALA A 874 -30.68 13.99 -2.54
CA ALA A 874 -30.85 14.42 -1.16
C ALA A 874 -32.05 13.72 -0.47
N LEU A 875 -33.00 13.21 -1.25
CA LEU A 875 -34.17 12.48 -0.75
C LEU A 875 -33.77 11.18 -0.07
N ASP A 876 -32.81 10.45 -0.64
CA ASP A 876 -32.32 9.18 -0.10
C ASP A 876 -31.74 9.36 1.32
N PHE A 877 -31.17 10.53 1.60
CA PHE A 877 -30.62 10.88 2.91
C PHE A 877 -31.69 11.39 3.88
N ALA A 878 -32.69 12.12 3.40
CA ALA A 878 -33.82 12.57 4.22
C ALA A 878 -34.67 11.38 4.72
N GLU A 879 -34.93 10.39 3.85
CA GLU A 879 -35.62 9.16 4.22
C GLU A 879 -34.82 8.33 5.22
N TYR A 880 -33.49 8.24 5.03
CA TYR A 880 -32.60 7.55 5.96
C TYR A 880 -32.55 8.20 7.35
N GLU A 881 -32.48 9.54 7.42
CA GLU A 881 -32.55 10.24 8.71
C GLU A 881 -33.90 10.06 9.42
N ASN A 882 -35.00 10.07 8.67
CA ASN A 882 -36.32 9.82 9.24
C ASN A 882 -36.44 8.38 9.77
N ALA A 883 -35.82 7.41 9.10
CA ALA A 883 -35.78 6.02 9.55
C ALA A 883 -34.88 5.80 10.79
N ILE A 884 -33.84 6.62 11.00
CA ILE A 884 -33.01 6.58 12.23
C ILE A 884 -33.71 7.26 13.41
N ARG A 885 -34.54 8.29 13.14
CA ARG A 885 -35.28 9.02 14.17
C ARG A 885 -36.55 8.31 14.65
N ALA A 886 -37.14 7.46 13.81
CA ALA A 886 -38.27 6.59 14.13
C ALA A 886 -37.81 5.34 14.89
#